data_AF-A0A329ICF9-F1
#
_entry.id   AF-A0A329ICF9-F1
#
_cell.length_a   1.000
_cell.length_b   1.000
_cell.length_c   1.000
_cell.angle_alpha   90.00
_cell.angle_beta   90.00
_cell.angle_gamma   90.00
#
_symmetry.space_group_name_H-M   'P 1'
#
loop_
_entity.id
_entity.type
_entity.pdbx_description
1 polymer ?
#
loop_
_entity_poly.entity_id
_entity_poly.type
_entity_poly.pdbx_seq_one_letter_code
_entity_poly.pdbx_strand_id
1 'polypeptide(L)'
;MHRHQLSGSTMSLDQQLTLVVLTQDRPAFLRRTLQYYSAQTARVLVLDSSRQANDDIAALFPQAHYHHLPQFADAPQNKIAHGVTLVSTPFLAFVDDADFLVHDALSQAVAFLAAQPDYGLCHGYCLMYKAHGDKVEYLRRDKKVQEDYASDDAAERVSGFMDQYLPPFYAVTRTPLLQRWFSALGEGVSGELQEFGHAFYLLASAKARILPIPYVVRESEHRFCGQQTNLLKQLGSADPASLLERERFAGFLASLDTGLAPLASAERTALVHAAYGKLRTCLEEQRSLTQTSILSSKWLDVFAPVERTFGPRQFVEMPFYNQPFFDVLSQIEFLIHAMPAGKQQIDQLEGVWVRQERLLRTYANDNVETIANRLWEAMALNLFNPHIVEPLAKLMADQENREEAEQMAQWLQRLTSIQREDHRTGFAQMPSGRLLQWLDARKPSAADAQAIAQRIAAQGPAPQFGILLLDLDDDMHKLQVTLDSLVEGHCKSFKVVVFTTGEPPAATSAQNTLHFVRVSKSNWVEKINQVVQQSSSDWVLLAEVGDEFTPGGLLRASLELQAAPQCRAVFADEVQRLPGGALTHVMRPGFNLDLLQGNPSLMARHWLLRRDVLVEAGGYSADFTQALEFELLLRVIEQGGMGWLAHLDEPLLICDALPVEENPQQRLALTRHLSNRGYKAQVIATTPGTWRIDYRHTQRPMVSVLLASDDNLADLQRCLASVTLRTRYVSYEVLIADNHSQSPDMVEWLARQEKGRVRVIRTEQRLSKAALLNAARRQAKGEYLVLLSPHSEIVGPNWIDALLNQAMRPEVGVVGAKLLDRQGNVSQAGLILGLNGGVGPAFAGEAKDAAGYLHRLLLDQSYSAVSDACLMVRGELFDAVGGLDEAQFAEAFADVDLCLKLGQAGYLIVWTPQVQVIHPGSLPDAPAELAALQAKWADAFAHDMAYNKNLALTGKGFVLGEPSASSWAELLA
;
A
#
# COMPACT_ATOMS: atom_id res chain seq x y z
N MET A 1 4.95 20.22 52.91
CA MET A 1 4.30 21.14 53.87
C MET A 1 5.17 22.40 54.00
N HIS A 2 4.82 23.47 53.28
CA HIS A 2 5.04 24.88 53.63
C HIS A 2 4.26 25.70 52.59
N ARG A 3 3.02 26.07 52.98
CA ARG A 3 2.14 26.93 52.20
C ARG A 3 2.63 28.37 52.31
N HIS A 4 3.14 28.94 51.23
CA HIS A 4 3.12 30.40 51.07
C HIS A 4 1.83 30.76 50.33
N GLN A 5 0.90 31.37 51.06
CA GLN A 5 -0.26 32.05 50.52
C GLN A 5 0.22 33.31 49.78
N LEU A 6 0.05 33.34 48.45
CA LEU A 6 0.00 34.57 47.67
C LEU A 6 -1.45 34.78 47.24
N SER A 7 -2.07 35.80 47.80
CA SER A 7 -3.39 36.29 47.43
C SER A 7 -3.33 36.97 46.06
N GLY A 8 -4.08 36.47 45.07
CA GLY A 8 -4.27 37.18 43.80
C GLY A 8 -4.75 36.35 42.60
N SER A 9 -5.88 35.65 42.72
CA SER A 9 -6.87 35.29 41.65
C SER A 9 -7.62 34.02 42.08
N THR A 10 -8.92 34.15 42.36
CA THR A 10 -9.83 33.07 42.79
C THR A 10 -10.54 32.34 41.64
N MET A 11 -10.11 32.56 40.38
CA MET A 11 -10.76 31.97 39.21
C MET A 11 -10.21 30.56 38.92
N SER A 12 -11.09 29.63 38.57
CA SER A 12 -10.71 28.29 38.09
C SER A 12 -10.08 28.35 36.69
N LEU A 13 -9.35 27.32 36.28
CA LEU A 13 -8.57 27.33 35.04
C LEU A 13 -9.45 27.49 33.78
N ASP A 14 -10.67 26.96 33.77
CA ASP A 14 -11.69 27.08 32.72
C ASP A 14 -12.18 28.52 32.52
N GLN A 15 -12.12 29.33 33.56
CA GLN A 15 -12.44 30.77 33.48
C GLN A 15 -11.24 31.58 32.97
N GLN A 16 -10.02 31.05 33.09
CA GLN A 16 -8.79 31.74 32.73
C GLN A 16 -8.25 31.38 31.34
N LEU A 17 -8.41 30.11 30.92
CA LEU A 17 -7.77 29.54 29.74
C LEU A 17 -8.76 28.79 28.84
N THR A 18 -8.71 29.08 27.54
CA THR A 18 -9.33 28.26 26.50
C THR A 18 -8.26 27.54 25.68
N LEU A 19 -8.36 26.22 25.61
CA LEU A 19 -7.60 25.38 24.69
C LEU A 19 -8.34 25.31 23.36
N VAL A 20 -7.69 25.76 22.28
CA VAL A 20 -8.25 25.75 20.93
C VAL A 20 -7.68 24.56 20.18
N VAL A 21 -8.46 23.48 20.09
CA VAL A 21 -8.08 22.23 19.42
C VAL A 21 -8.36 22.35 17.92
N LEU A 22 -7.34 22.12 17.11
CA LEU A 22 -7.41 22.20 15.65
C LEU A 22 -7.48 20.79 15.06
N THR A 23 -8.52 20.53 14.26
CA THR A 23 -8.69 19.23 13.60
C THR A 23 -9.24 19.35 12.18
N GLN A 24 -8.90 18.38 11.34
CA GLN A 24 -9.37 18.24 9.96
C GLN A 24 -9.16 16.80 9.49
N ASP A 25 -10.24 16.11 9.15
CA ASP A 25 -10.30 14.74 8.65
C ASP A 25 -9.49 13.73 9.52
N ARG A 26 -9.46 13.95 10.85
CA ARG A 26 -8.68 13.17 11.84
C ARG A 26 -9.49 12.80 13.11
N PRO A 27 -10.62 12.08 12.98
CA PRO A 27 -11.50 11.76 14.11
C PRO A 27 -10.81 10.97 15.24
N ALA A 28 -9.94 10.01 14.92
CA ALA A 28 -9.27 9.18 15.92
C ALA A 28 -8.32 9.99 16.83
N PHE A 29 -7.57 10.92 16.23
CA PHE A 29 -6.70 11.85 16.96
C PHE A 29 -7.53 12.80 17.83
N LEU A 30 -8.58 13.40 17.28
CA LEU A 30 -9.50 14.28 18.01
C LEU A 30 -10.07 13.58 19.24
N ARG A 31 -10.58 12.34 19.08
CA ARG A 31 -11.16 11.57 20.18
C ARG A 31 -10.15 11.34 21.30
N ARG A 32 -8.92 10.93 20.97
CA ARG A 32 -7.85 10.72 21.95
C ARG A 32 -7.46 12.01 22.68
N THR A 33 -7.41 13.12 21.96
CA THR A 33 -7.08 14.43 22.53
C THR A 33 -8.18 14.94 23.46
N LEU A 34 -9.45 14.79 23.09
CA LEU A 34 -10.56 15.13 23.99
C LEU A 34 -10.62 14.22 25.23
N GLN A 35 -10.28 12.94 25.09
CA GLN A 35 -10.14 12.02 26.21
C GLN A 35 -9.00 12.41 27.15
N TYR A 36 -7.88 12.93 26.64
CA TYR A 36 -6.79 13.46 27.47
C TYR A 36 -7.25 14.70 28.24
N TYR A 37 -7.93 15.63 27.58
CA TYR A 37 -8.38 16.89 28.19
C TYR A 37 -9.66 16.76 29.03
N SER A 38 -10.37 15.63 28.98
CA SER A 38 -11.54 15.40 29.84
C SER A 38 -11.18 15.34 31.34
N ALA A 39 -9.91 15.08 31.66
CA ALA A 39 -9.38 15.13 33.01
C ALA A 39 -8.96 16.56 33.45
N GLN A 40 -8.94 17.53 32.53
CA GLN A 40 -8.55 18.91 32.81
C GLN A 40 -9.76 19.80 33.18
N THR A 41 -9.46 20.87 33.88
CA THR A 41 -10.41 21.93 34.24
C THR A 41 -10.30 23.16 33.33
N ALA A 42 -9.72 23.10 32.13
CA ALA A 42 -9.65 24.22 31.18
C ALA A 42 -10.81 24.15 30.18
N ARG A 43 -11.23 25.28 29.60
CA ARG A 43 -12.28 25.28 28.58
C ARG A 43 -11.69 24.78 27.26
N VAL A 44 -12.37 23.84 26.59
CA VAL A 44 -11.93 23.29 25.30
C VAL A 44 -12.85 23.79 24.19
N LEU A 45 -12.27 24.38 23.15
CA LEU A 45 -12.92 24.81 21.91
C LEU A 45 -12.35 23.99 20.76
N VAL A 46 -13.18 23.18 20.09
CA VAL A 46 -12.77 22.38 18.93
C VAL A 46 -13.16 23.10 17.66
N LEU A 47 -12.18 23.31 16.77
CA LEU A 47 -12.38 23.87 15.44
C LEU A 47 -12.13 22.79 14.40
N ASP A 48 -13.23 22.24 13.89
CA ASP A 48 -13.21 21.13 12.95
C ASP A 48 -13.49 21.60 11.52
N SER A 49 -12.47 21.60 10.65
CA SER A 49 -12.63 21.92 9.22
C SER A 49 -12.76 20.67 8.34
N SER A 50 -13.07 19.51 8.94
CA SER A 50 -13.41 18.30 8.19
C SER A 50 -14.59 18.55 7.27
N ARG A 51 -14.61 17.87 6.12
CA ARG A 51 -15.75 18.00 5.19
C ARG A 51 -17.06 17.46 5.77
N GLN A 52 -16.96 16.48 6.66
CA GLN A 52 -18.07 15.90 7.40
C GLN A 52 -17.92 16.21 8.89
N ALA A 53 -19.03 16.47 9.57
CA ALA A 53 -19.04 16.70 11.01
C ALA A 53 -18.78 15.40 11.78
N ASN A 54 -18.19 15.52 12.96
CA ASN A 54 -17.94 14.41 13.88
C ASN A 54 -18.95 14.43 15.04
N ASP A 55 -20.24 14.32 14.71
CA ASP A 55 -21.35 14.46 15.67
C ASP A 55 -21.25 13.44 16.82
N ASP A 56 -20.79 12.22 16.55
CA ASP A 56 -20.58 11.18 17.57
C ASP A 56 -19.51 11.61 18.59
N ILE A 57 -18.41 12.22 18.14
CA ILE A 57 -17.36 12.72 19.04
C ILE A 57 -17.89 13.90 19.86
N ALA A 58 -18.63 14.82 19.24
CA ALA A 58 -19.25 15.93 19.94
C ALA A 58 -20.23 15.46 21.04
N ALA A 59 -20.99 14.39 20.77
CA ALA A 59 -21.89 13.79 21.74
C ALA A 59 -21.15 13.08 22.90
N LEU A 60 -20.00 12.46 22.62
CA LEU A 60 -19.17 11.78 23.63
C LEU A 60 -18.48 12.77 24.59
N PHE A 61 -18.19 13.98 24.14
CA PHE A 61 -17.51 15.03 24.93
C PHE A 61 -18.32 16.33 24.97
N PRO A 62 -19.50 16.34 25.62
CA PRO A 62 -20.39 17.51 25.64
C PRO A 62 -19.79 18.75 26.34
N GLN A 63 -18.74 18.56 27.14
CA GLN A 63 -17.97 19.63 27.77
C GLN A 63 -17.06 20.38 26.80
N ALA A 64 -16.73 19.78 25.64
CA ALA A 64 -15.96 20.44 24.61
C ALA A 64 -16.89 21.26 23.70
N HIS A 65 -16.57 22.53 23.49
CA HIS A 65 -17.32 23.40 22.60
C HIS A 65 -16.94 23.07 21.16
N TYR A 66 -17.72 22.19 20.51
CA TYR A 66 -17.45 21.74 19.15
C TYR A 66 -18.04 22.67 18.09
N HIS A 67 -17.19 23.14 17.17
CA HIS A 67 -17.59 23.96 16.02
C HIS A 67 -17.14 23.28 14.71
N HIS A 68 -18.12 22.82 13.94
CA HIS A 68 -17.91 22.33 12.58
C HIS A 68 -17.88 23.50 11.57
N LEU A 69 -16.76 23.62 10.86
CA LEU A 69 -16.41 24.75 10.00
C LEU A 69 -15.90 24.27 8.62
N PRO A 70 -16.73 23.54 7.84
CA PRO A 70 -16.31 22.96 6.56
C PRO A 70 -15.92 24.02 5.53
N GLN A 71 -16.40 25.27 5.67
CA GLN A 71 -16.01 26.39 4.82
C GLN A 71 -14.51 26.73 4.88
N PHE A 72 -13.78 26.25 5.89
CA PHE A 72 -12.34 26.44 6.01
C PHE A 72 -11.52 25.21 5.64
N ALA A 73 -12.12 24.18 5.02
CA ALA A 73 -11.42 22.94 4.63
C ALA A 73 -10.20 23.21 3.72
N ASP A 74 -10.32 24.17 2.81
CA ASP A 74 -9.25 24.54 1.86
C ASP A 74 -8.40 25.74 2.34
N ALA A 75 -8.77 26.36 3.47
CA ALA A 75 -8.09 27.52 4.05
C ALA A 75 -7.96 27.39 5.57
N PRO A 76 -7.17 26.41 6.07
CA PRO A 76 -7.10 26.08 7.50
C PRO A 76 -6.64 27.24 8.40
N GLN A 77 -5.90 28.22 7.87
CA GLN A 77 -5.47 29.39 8.64
C GLN A 77 -6.63 30.33 8.99
N ASN A 78 -7.63 30.45 8.10
CA ASN A 78 -8.81 31.28 8.35
C ASN A 78 -9.66 30.71 9.50
N LYS A 79 -9.63 29.38 9.69
CA LYS A 79 -10.24 28.71 10.85
C LYS A 79 -9.64 29.19 12.17
N ILE A 80 -8.31 29.37 12.22
CA ILE A 80 -7.62 29.83 13.44
C ILE A 80 -8.07 31.26 13.76
N ALA A 81 -8.06 32.15 12.76
CA ALA A 81 -8.51 33.52 12.93
C ALA A 81 -9.96 33.59 13.43
N HIS A 82 -10.87 32.83 12.82
CA HIS A 82 -12.25 32.71 13.26
C HIS A 82 -12.34 32.21 14.71
N GLY A 83 -11.64 31.13 15.03
CA GLY A 83 -11.64 30.53 16.37
C GLY A 83 -11.22 31.47 17.48
N VAL A 84 -10.19 32.29 17.24
CA VAL A 84 -9.72 33.30 18.19
C VAL A 84 -10.79 34.34 18.53
N THR A 85 -11.70 34.65 17.60
CA THR A 85 -12.83 35.57 17.87
C THR A 85 -13.87 34.98 18.82
N LEU A 86 -13.93 33.65 18.94
CA LEU A 86 -14.87 32.95 19.81
C LEU A 86 -14.37 32.84 21.26
N VAL A 87 -13.07 33.08 21.48
CA VAL A 87 -12.45 32.94 22.81
C VAL A 87 -12.72 34.18 23.66
N SER A 88 -13.31 33.98 24.84
CA SER A 88 -13.61 35.03 25.80
C SER A 88 -12.74 34.99 27.07
N THR A 89 -11.96 33.93 27.27
CA THR A 89 -11.08 33.81 28.44
C THR A 89 -9.86 34.73 28.31
N PRO A 90 -9.24 35.19 29.44
CA PRO A 90 -8.06 36.05 29.41
C PRO A 90 -6.86 35.46 28.65
N PHE A 91 -6.72 34.13 28.66
CA PHE A 91 -5.65 33.41 28.00
C PHE A 91 -6.20 32.35 27.04
N LEU A 92 -5.40 32.02 26.03
CA LEU A 92 -5.67 30.94 25.10
C LEU A 92 -4.38 30.21 24.69
N ALA A 93 -4.49 28.93 24.33
CA ALA A 93 -3.40 28.16 23.74
C ALA A 93 -3.95 27.27 22.62
N PHE A 94 -3.23 27.17 21.50
CA PHE A 94 -3.57 26.25 20.42
C PHE A 94 -3.06 24.84 20.71
N VAL A 95 -3.81 23.85 20.25
CA VAL A 95 -3.46 22.43 20.37
C VAL A 95 -3.77 21.74 19.04
N ASP A 96 -2.83 20.95 18.51
CA ASP A 96 -3.15 20.02 17.44
C ASP A 96 -3.81 18.78 18.02
N ASP A 97 -4.76 18.19 17.28
CA ASP A 97 -5.43 16.97 17.70
C ASP A 97 -4.51 15.73 17.90
N ALA A 98 -3.21 15.81 17.55
CA ALA A 98 -2.21 14.77 17.82
C ALA A 98 -1.26 15.07 19.00
N ASP A 99 -1.34 16.26 19.60
CA ASP A 99 -0.38 16.74 20.60
C ASP A 99 -0.97 16.78 22.01
N PHE A 100 -0.11 16.63 23.01
CA PHE A 100 -0.49 16.67 24.43
C PHE A 100 0.22 17.85 25.12
N LEU A 101 -0.53 18.91 25.46
CA LEU A 101 -0.03 19.94 26.38
C LEU A 101 -0.13 19.45 27.83
N VAL A 102 0.99 19.50 28.56
CA VAL A 102 1.06 19.00 29.93
C VAL A 102 0.20 19.86 30.86
N HIS A 103 -0.76 19.22 31.56
CA HIS A 103 -1.75 19.86 32.42
C HIS A 103 -1.16 20.83 33.45
N ASP A 104 -0.14 20.38 34.19
CA ASP A 104 0.54 21.20 35.21
C ASP A 104 1.32 22.37 34.58
N ALA A 105 1.83 22.18 33.36
CA ALA A 105 2.59 23.20 32.65
C ALA A 105 1.69 24.34 32.16
N LEU A 106 0.47 24.01 31.71
CA LEU A 106 -0.57 25.00 31.38
C LEU A 106 -0.92 25.87 32.60
N SER A 107 -1.12 25.23 33.75
CA SER A 107 -1.45 25.93 35.01
C SER A 107 -0.32 26.87 35.45
N GLN A 108 0.93 26.43 35.34
CA GLN A 108 2.10 27.27 35.65
C GLN A 108 2.25 28.45 34.69
N ALA A 109 2.04 28.23 33.39
CA ALA A 109 2.11 29.29 32.38
C ALA A 109 1.03 30.36 32.59
N VAL A 110 -0.21 29.94 32.86
CA VAL A 110 -1.32 30.86 33.21
C VAL A 110 -1.02 31.61 34.50
N ALA A 111 -0.57 30.93 35.55
CA ALA A 111 -0.23 31.57 36.82
C ALA A 111 0.89 32.62 36.66
N PHE A 112 1.91 32.32 35.86
CA PHE A 112 2.98 33.28 35.56
C PHE A 112 2.43 34.52 34.83
N LEU A 113 1.65 34.34 33.77
CA LEU A 113 1.07 35.45 33.02
C LEU A 113 0.05 36.26 33.85
N ALA A 114 -0.71 35.61 34.73
CA ALA A 114 -1.61 36.30 35.64
C ALA A 114 -0.83 37.21 36.61
N ALA A 115 0.36 36.79 37.04
CA ALA A 115 1.21 37.57 37.93
C ALA A 115 2.03 38.67 37.22
N GLN A 116 2.24 38.55 35.90
CA GLN A 116 3.13 39.43 35.12
C GLN A 116 2.39 40.09 33.94
N PRO A 117 1.78 41.28 34.14
CA PRO A 117 0.96 41.97 33.13
C PRO A 117 1.67 42.31 31.82
N ASP A 118 2.99 42.58 31.86
CA ASP A 118 3.84 42.98 30.74
C ASP A 118 4.32 41.81 29.87
N TYR A 119 4.09 40.57 30.31
CA TYR A 119 4.33 39.36 29.53
C TYR A 119 3.09 38.98 28.71
N GLY A 120 3.31 38.70 27.43
CA GLY A 120 2.26 38.36 26.48
C GLY A 120 2.09 36.87 26.23
N LEU A 121 3.16 36.10 26.37
CA LEU A 121 3.18 34.65 26.14
C LEU A 121 4.07 33.91 27.14
N CYS A 122 3.68 32.68 27.47
CA CYS A 122 4.43 31.79 28.36
C CYS A 122 4.26 30.32 27.93
N HIS A 123 5.36 29.58 27.81
CA HIS A 123 5.37 28.14 27.53
C HIS A 123 6.59 27.47 28.15
N GLY A 124 6.87 26.21 27.82
CA GLY A 124 8.11 25.51 28.17
C GLY A 124 8.63 24.66 27.02
N TYR A 125 9.40 23.62 27.34
CA TYR A 125 10.11 22.81 26.35
C TYR A 125 9.24 21.67 25.77
N CYS A 126 9.39 21.44 24.47
CA CYS A 126 8.69 20.42 23.71
C CYS A 126 9.53 19.15 23.55
N LEU A 127 8.89 18.00 23.79
CA LEU A 127 9.35 16.67 23.44
C LEU A 127 8.52 16.16 22.25
N MET A 128 9.13 15.44 21.32
CA MET A 128 8.38 14.76 20.25
C MET A 128 8.22 13.27 20.55
N TYR A 129 7.18 12.64 19.99
CA TYR A 129 6.97 11.21 20.03
C TYR A 129 6.65 10.62 18.65
N LYS A 130 6.96 9.34 18.50
CA LYS A 130 6.55 8.44 17.42
C LYS A 130 5.85 7.24 18.03
N ALA A 131 4.59 7.03 17.63
CA ALA A 131 3.81 5.89 18.06
C ALA A 131 4.05 4.70 17.13
N HIS A 132 4.45 3.58 17.70
CA HIS A 132 4.53 2.28 17.03
C HIS A 132 3.48 1.34 17.64
N GLY A 133 3.26 0.19 16.99
CA GLY A 133 2.33 -0.82 17.50
C GLY A 133 2.67 -1.32 18.91
N ASP A 134 3.96 -1.46 19.22
CA ASP A 134 4.48 -2.05 20.46
C ASP A 134 5.21 -1.07 21.40
N LYS A 135 5.49 0.16 20.94
CA LYS A 135 6.31 1.13 21.69
C LYS A 135 5.99 2.58 21.34
N VAL A 136 6.46 3.49 22.19
CA VAL A 136 6.52 4.93 21.88
C VAL A 136 7.99 5.37 21.92
N GLU A 137 8.48 5.93 20.82
CA GLU A 137 9.82 6.53 20.75
C GLU A 137 9.72 8.04 20.97
N TYR A 138 10.54 8.60 21.87
CA TYR A 138 10.61 10.01 22.16
C TYR A 138 11.89 10.64 21.61
N LEU A 139 11.71 11.79 20.95
CA LEU A 139 12.77 12.56 20.34
C LEU A 139 12.86 13.93 20.98
N ARG A 140 14.08 14.34 21.36
CA ARG A 140 14.33 15.72 21.75
C ARG A 140 14.14 16.62 20.53
N ARG A 141 13.16 17.50 20.63
CA ARG A 141 12.94 18.60 19.70
C ARG A 141 13.79 19.79 20.08
N ASP A 142 13.54 20.33 21.27
CA ASP A 142 14.09 21.61 21.69
C ASP A 142 15.46 21.44 22.36
N LYS A 143 16.37 22.37 22.09
CA LYS A 143 17.58 22.61 22.88
C LYS A 143 17.30 23.68 23.91
N LYS A 144 18.14 23.75 24.95
CA LYS A 144 18.10 24.82 25.93
C LYS A 144 18.38 26.17 25.26
N VAL A 145 17.57 27.18 25.58
CA VAL A 145 17.65 28.53 25.01
C VAL A 145 17.62 29.59 26.11
N GLN A 146 17.71 30.86 25.74
CA GLN A 146 17.32 31.97 26.62
C GLN A 146 15.85 31.82 27.03
N GLU A 147 15.62 31.79 28.34
CA GLU A 147 14.31 31.50 28.92
C GLU A 147 13.49 32.75 29.27
N ASP A 148 14.12 33.93 29.29
CA ASP A 148 13.48 35.19 29.65
C ASP A 148 13.75 36.27 28.61
N TYR A 149 12.71 36.73 27.93
CA TYR A 149 12.78 37.82 26.96
C TYR A 149 12.11 39.05 27.56
N ALA A 150 12.76 39.58 28.60
CA ALA A 150 12.21 40.60 29.49
C ALA A 150 12.62 42.05 29.15
N SER A 151 13.47 42.25 28.13
CA SER A 151 13.94 43.59 27.73
C SER A 151 12.75 44.49 27.39
N ASP A 152 12.82 45.76 27.78
CA ASP A 152 11.80 46.75 27.40
C ASP A 152 11.95 47.14 25.91
N ASP A 153 13.13 46.92 25.30
CA ASP A 153 13.36 47.10 23.87
C ASP A 153 12.79 45.92 23.05
N ALA A 154 11.76 46.22 22.26
CA ALA A 154 11.13 45.26 21.37
C ALA A 154 12.08 44.70 20.29
N ALA A 155 13.05 45.50 19.82
CA ALA A 155 14.02 45.08 18.83
C ALA A 155 14.97 44.00 19.39
N GLU A 156 15.42 44.19 20.63
CA GLU A 156 16.25 43.23 21.35
C GLU A 156 15.51 41.91 21.59
N ARG A 157 14.25 41.98 22.03
CA ARG A 157 13.41 40.78 22.24
C ARG A 157 13.24 39.96 20.97
N VAL A 158 12.84 40.59 19.86
CA VAL A 158 12.66 39.91 18.57
C VAL A 158 13.98 39.32 18.09
N SER A 159 15.05 40.10 18.13
CA SER A 159 16.38 39.67 17.69
C SER A 159 16.93 38.51 18.50
N GLY A 160 16.76 38.52 19.83
CA GLY A 160 17.19 37.44 20.72
C GLY A 160 16.40 36.16 20.49
N PHE A 161 15.07 36.27 20.37
CA PHE A 161 14.20 35.11 20.19
C PHE A 161 14.43 34.41 18.85
N MET A 162 14.56 35.17 17.75
CA MET A 162 14.81 34.60 16.42
C MET A 162 16.19 33.93 16.30
N ASP A 163 17.14 34.32 17.14
CA ASP A 163 18.47 33.70 17.20
C ASP A 163 18.46 32.33 17.91
N GLN A 164 17.46 32.10 18.76
CA GLN A 164 17.27 30.89 19.58
C GLN A 164 15.80 30.40 19.48
N TYR A 165 15.33 30.24 18.26
CA TYR A 165 13.90 30.14 17.96
C TYR A 165 13.26 28.84 18.47
N LEU A 166 12.30 28.97 19.38
CA LEU A 166 11.34 27.91 19.72
C LEU A 166 9.93 28.37 19.28
N PRO A 167 9.22 27.62 18.41
CA PRO A 167 7.92 28.08 17.88
C PRO A 167 6.90 28.34 19.00
N PRO A 168 6.39 29.59 19.15
CA PRO A 168 5.49 29.95 20.25
C PRO A 168 4.02 29.59 19.98
N PHE A 169 3.73 28.84 18.90
CA PHE A 169 2.36 28.54 18.48
C PHE A 169 1.49 27.88 19.57
N TYR A 170 2.09 27.02 20.39
CA TYR A 170 1.39 26.34 21.50
C TYR A 170 1.41 27.13 22.81
N ALA A 171 2.05 28.31 22.85
CA ALA A 171 2.21 29.04 24.08
C ALA A 171 0.88 29.54 24.61
N VAL A 172 0.75 29.53 25.95
CA VAL A 172 -0.33 30.28 26.59
C VAL A 172 -0.09 31.75 26.28
N THR A 173 -1.05 32.38 25.62
CA THR A 173 -0.94 33.75 25.15
C THR A 173 -2.14 34.55 25.63
N ARG A 174 -1.94 35.85 25.90
CA ARG A 174 -3.07 36.74 26.20
C ARG A 174 -4.01 36.82 25.01
N THR A 175 -5.28 36.53 25.23
CA THR A 175 -6.31 36.54 24.19
C THR A 175 -6.37 37.85 23.40
N PRO A 176 -6.29 39.05 24.02
CA PRO A 176 -6.28 40.31 23.27
C PRO A 176 -5.07 40.51 22.33
N LEU A 177 -3.94 39.84 22.58
CA LEU A 177 -2.80 39.90 21.67
C LEU A 177 -3.10 39.13 20.39
N LEU A 178 -3.61 37.91 20.52
CA LEU A 178 -3.95 37.07 19.37
C LEU A 178 -5.16 37.60 18.60
N GLN A 179 -6.16 38.16 19.27
CA GLN A 179 -7.28 38.83 18.59
C GLN A 179 -6.80 40.00 17.71
N ARG A 180 -5.85 40.82 18.20
CA ARG A 180 -5.23 41.89 17.40
C ARG A 180 -4.38 41.35 16.25
N TRP A 181 -3.59 40.30 16.49
CA TRP A 181 -2.79 39.65 15.44
C TRP A 181 -3.65 39.14 14.29
N PHE A 182 -4.63 38.29 14.59
CA PHE A 182 -5.46 37.64 13.58
C PHE A 182 -6.49 38.57 12.94
N SER A 183 -6.86 39.69 13.59
CA SER A 183 -7.68 40.74 12.94
C SER A 183 -6.87 41.63 12.00
N ALA A 184 -5.56 41.78 12.23
CA ALA A 184 -4.68 42.55 11.35
C ALA A 184 -4.19 41.72 10.14
N LEU A 185 -4.15 40.40 10.26
CA LEU A 185 -3.64 39.50 9.23
C LEU A 185 -4.53 39.50 7.98
N GLY A 186 -3.95 39.82 6.82
CA GLY A 186 -4.66 39.81 5.53
C GLY A 186 -4.87 38.41 4.94
N GLU A 187 -5.84 38.26 4.04
CA GLU A 187 -6.07 37.02 3.31
C GLU A 187 -4.90 36.72 2.33
N GLY A 188 -4.61 35.43 2.11
CA GLY A 188 -3.64 34.99 1.10
C GLY A 188 -2.17 34.97 1.53
N VAL A 189 -1.86 35.19 2.81
CA VAL A 189 -0.50 34.99 3.35
C VAL A 189 -0.22 33.50 3.52
N SER A 190 0.89 32.99 3.01
CA SER A 190 1.32 31.60 3.20
C SER A 190 1.52 31.24 4.69
N GLY A 191 1.23 29.99 5.05
CA GLY A 191 1.24 29.54 6.45
C GLY A 191 2.60 29.69 7.14
N GLU A 192 3.69 29.52 6.41
CA GLU A 192 5.07 29.65 6.88
C GLU A 192 5.40 31.11 7.24
N LEU A 193 4.93 32.07 6.44
CA LEU A 193 5.08 33.48 6.76
C LEU A 193 4.22 33.87 7.96
N GLN A 194 3.03 33.27 8.10
CA GLN A 194 2.21 33.45 9.30
C GLN A 194 2.90 32.91 10.56
N GLU A 195 3.60 31.77 10.50
CA GLU A 195 4.37 31.23 11.64
C GLU A 195 5.47 32.20 12.10
N PHE A 196 6.25 32.74 11.16
CA PHE A 196 7.23 33.78 11.47
C PHE A 196 6.57 35.05 12.02
N GLY A 197 5.53 35.54 11.33
CA GLY A 197 4.82 36.77 11.66
C GLY A 197 4.18 36.70 13.05
N HIS A 198 3.63 35.56 13.42
CA HIS A 198 3.08 35.29 14.74
C HIS A 198 4.15 35.47 15.81
N ALA A 199 5.31 34.79 15.68
CA ALA A 199 6.41 34.93 16.64
C ALA A 199 6.93 36.38 16.68
N PHE A 200 7.15 37.01 15.52
CA PHE A 200 7.60 38.39 15.42
C PHE A 200 6.65 39.34 16.15
N TYR A 201 5.35 39.28 15.83
CA TYR A 201 4.35 40.17 16.39
C TYR A 201 4.23 40.02 17.90
N LEU A 202 4.24 38.78 18.43
CA LEU A 202 4.14 38.56 19.87
C LEU A 202 5.35 39.16 20.61
N LEU A 203 6.57 38.93 20.14
CA LEU A 203 7.79 39.45 20.78
C LEU A 203 7.94 40.97 20.60
N ALA A 204 7.48 41.52 19.48
CA ALA A 204 7.43 42.97 19.26
C ALA A 204 6.39 43.64 20.18
N SER A 205 5.32 42.93 20.54
CA SER A 205 4.18 43.48 21.30
C SER A 205 4.30 43.30 22.82
N ALA A 206 4.99 42.27 23.29
CA ALA A 206 5.07 41.96 24.72
C ALA A 206 6.32 41.13 25.09
N LYS A 207 6.60 41.01 26.39
CA LYS A 207 7.65 40.14 26.92
C LYS A 207 7.24 38.67 26.82
N ALA A 208 8.22 37.76 26.77
CA ALA A 208 7.98 36.32 26.63
C ALA A 208 8.77 35.52 27.66
N ARG A 209 8.17 34.43 28.13
CA ARG A 209 8.79 33.51 29.09
C ARG A 209 8.76 32.07 28.59
N ILE A 210 9.90 31.39 28.74
CA ILE A 210 10.04 29.95 28.58
C ILE A 210 10.38 29.38 29.96
N LEU A 211 9.47 28.58 30.51
CA LEU A 211 9.64 27.92 31.79
C LEU A 211 10.52 26.66 31.60
N PRO A 212 11.43 26.37 32.55
CA PRO A 212 12.28 25.19 32.50
C PRO A 212 11.52 23.91 32.90
N ILE A 213 10.41 23.64 32.21
CA ILE A 213 9.50 22.52 32.45
C ILE A 213 9.13 21.84 31.13
N PRO A 214 8.75 20.55 31.14
CA PRO A 214 8.13 19.92 29.98
C PRO A 214 6.76 20.54 29.74
N TYR A 215 6.45 20.86 28.50
CA TYR A 215 5.26 21.63 28.16
C TYR A 215 4.39 20.93 27.09
N VAL A 216 4.98 20.42 26.02
CA VAL A 216 4.27 19.69 24.96
C VAL A 216 4.92 18.35 24.70
N VAL A 217 4.11 17.30 24.53
CA VAL A 217 4.49 16.03 23.92
C VAL A 217 3.82 15.94 22.56
N ARG A 218 4.61 16.10 21.50
CA ARG A 218 4.15 16.37 20.13
C ARG A 218 4.38 15.21 19.17
N GLU A 219 3.43 14.90 18.31
CA GLU A 219 3.62 13.85 17.31
C GLU A 219 4.59 14.31 16.21
N SER A 220 5.47 13.41 15.75
CA SER A 220 6.51 13.76 14.77
C SER A 220 6.06 13.79 13.30
N GLU A 221 4.92 13.18 12.93
CA GLU A 221 4.43 13.05 11.53
C GLU A 221 3.48 14.19 11.12
N HIS A 222 3.66 15.35 11.73
CA HIS A 222 2.66 16.40 11.77
C HIS A 222 2.56 17.25 10.47
N ARG A 223 1.31 17.55 10.03
CA ARG A 223 1.00 18.37 8.84
C ARG A 223 0.77 19.87 9.10
N PHE A 224 0.26 20.29 10.27
CA PHE A 224 -0.17 21.69 10.50
C PHE A 224 0.97 22.66 10.87
N CYS A 225 2.10 22.11 11.30
CA CYS A 225 3.32 22.82 11.68
C CYS A 225 4.51 21.91 11.31
N GLY A 226 4.42 21.29 10.13
CA GLY A 226 5.36 20.31 9.61
C GLY A 226 6.23 20.92 8.53
N GLN A 227 7.32 21.57 8.92
CA GLN A 227 8.67 21.15 8.56
C GLN A 227 9.63 22.30 8.86
N GLN A 228 10.64 22.03 9.69
CA GLN A 228 11.89 22.82 9.68
C GLN A 228 12.38 22.98 8.23
N THR A 229 12.15 21.97 7.37
CA THR A 229 12.37 21.99 5.92
C THR A 229 11.42 22.87 5.08
N ASN A 230 10.18 23.19 5.48
CA ASN A 230 9.28 24.06 4.68
C ASN A 230 9.48 25.54 5.04
N LEU A 231 9.52 25.88 6.33
CA LEU A 231 9.85 27.24 6.77
C LEU A 231 11.27 27.61 6.32
N LEU A 232 12.26 26.74 6.51
CA LEU A 232 13.62 26.99 6.01
C LEU A 232 13.67 27.07 4.48
N LYS A 233 12.96 26.22 3.76
CA LYS A 233 12.89 26.27 2.28
C LYS A 233 12.27 27.58 1.80
N GLN A 234 11.22 28.07 2.44
CA GLN A 234 10.57 29.32 2.06
C GLN A 234 11.41 30.54 2.45
N LEU A 235 12.06 30.52 3.62
CA LEU A 235 13.04 31.52 4.02
C LEU A 235 14.31 31.49 3.17
N GLY A 236 14.66 30.33 2.59
CA GLY A 236 15.82 30.13 1.73
C GLY A 236 15.54 30.29 0.24
N SER A 237 14.29 30.34 -0.20
CA SER A 237 13.95 30.38 -1.62
C SER A 237 14.46 31.68 -2.28
N ALA A 238 15.06 31.54 -3.46
CA ALA A 238 15.50 32.68 -4.28
C ALA A 238 14.52 32.99 -5.42
N ASP A 239 13.36 32.33 -5.44
CA ASP A 239 12.38 32.57 -6.51
C ASP A 239 11.80 34.00 -6.42
N PRO A 240 11.57 34.68 -7.56
CA PRO A 240 11.10 36.06 -7.56
C PRO A 240 9.75 36.28 -6.87
N ALA A 241 8.85 35.28 -6.88
CA ALA A 241 7.52 35.40 -6.29
C ALA A 241 7.58 35.37 -4.75
N SER A 242 8.33 34.44 -4.17
CA SER A 242 8.58 34.32 -2.72
C SER A 242 9.42 35.47 -2.18
N LEU A 243 10.32 36.05 -2.99
CA LEU A 243 11.01 37.29 -2.62
C LEU A 243 10.01 38.45 -2.50
N LEU A 244 9.14 38.62 -3.49
CA LEU A 244 8.11 39.67 -3.49
C LEU A 244 7.10 39.48 -2.36
N GLU A 245 6.68 38.25 -2.08
CA GLU A 245 5.77 37.91 -0.98
C GLU A 245 6.40 38.29 0.37
N ARG A 246 7.68 37.94 0.60
CA ARG A 246 8.40 38.29 1.83
C ARG A 246 8.58 39.79 2.00
N GLU A 247 8.91 40.52 0.94
CA GLU A 247 9.01 41.98 0.98
C GLU A 247 7.67 42.63 1.36
N ARG A 248 6.57 42.19 0.74
CA ARG A 248 5.22 42.68 1.08
C ARG A 248 4.86 42.38 2.53
N PHE A 249 5.14 41.16 2.98
CA PHE A 249 4.83 40.75 4.35
C PHE A 249 5.72 41.45 5.38
N ALA A 250 6.99 41.75 5.05
CA ALA A 250 7.86 42.54 5.89
C ALA A 250 7.34 43.98 6.06
N GLY A 251 6.89 44.60 4.97
CA GLY A 251 6.21 45.91 5.01
C GLY A 251 4.94 45.88 5.86
N PHE A 252 4.14 44.81 5.75
CA PHE A 252 2.96 44.59 6.60
C PHE A 252 3.34 44.51 8.09
N LEU A 253 4.29 43.65 8.48
CA LEU A 253 4.73 43.52 9.87
C LEU A 253 5.29 44.83 10.43
N ALA A 254 6.06 45.57 9.61
CA ALA A 254 6.60 46.87 9.98
C ALA A 254 5.51 47.94 10.18
N SER A 255 4.33 47.77 9.57
CA SER A 255 3.20 48.70 9.71
C SER A 255 2.38 48.49 10.99
N LEU A 256 2.51 47.33 11.65
CA LEU A 256 1.72 46.98 12.83
C LEU A 256 2.05 47.87 14.03
N ASP A 257 1.02 48.18 14.82
CA ASP A 257 1.14 48.89 16.08
C ASP A 257 1.69 47.94 17.17
N THR A 258 3.00 48.04 17.41
CA THR A 258 3.77 47.19 18.31
C THR A 258 4.75 48.05 19.12
N GLY A 259 5.53 47.45 20.03
CA GLY A 259 6.58 48.17 20.77
C GLY A 259 7.69 48.77 19.88
N LEU A 260 7.67 48.50 18.56
CA LEU A 260 8.57 49.09 17.58
C LEU A 260 8.05 50.41 16.98
N ALA A 261 6.82 50.83 17.31
CA ALA A 261 6.20 52.07 16.80
C ALA A 261 7.07 53.35 16.94
N PRO A 262 7.96 53.50 17.95
CA PRO A 262 8.86 54.65 18.03
C PRO A 262 9.91 54.73 16.90
N LEU A 263 10.19 53.64 16.19
CA LEU A 263 11.18 53.58 15.10
C LEU A 263 10.60 54.07 13.76
N ALA A 264 11.46 54.62 12.89
CA ALA A 264 11.04 55.01 11.55
C ALA A 264 10.59 53.77 10.73
N SER A 265 9.69 53.96 9.76
CA SER A 265 9.16 52.85 8.93
C SER A 265 10.26 52.06 8.20
N ALA A 266 11.30 52.74 7.73
CA ALA A 266 12.46 52.09 7.10
C ALA A 266 13.26 51.23 8.10
N GLU A 267 13.44 51.70 9.33
CA GLU A 267 14.14 50.98 10.41
C GLU A 267 13.35 49.74 10.85
N ARG A 268 12.01 49.87 10.98
CA ARG A 268 11.12 48.74 11.28
C ARG A 268 11.20 47.65 10.21
N THR A 269 11.17 48.04 8.93
CA THR A 269 11.27 47.09 7.81
C THR A 269 12.63 46.39 7.82
N ALA A 270 13.73 47.15 8.00
CA ALA A 270 15.08 46.59 8.11
C ALA A 270 15.21 45.58 9.26
N LEU A 271 14.54 45.84 10.40
CA LEU A 271 14.51 44.93 11.53
C LEU A 271 13.78 43.61 11.20
N VAL A 272 12.66 43.66 10.48
CA VAL A 272 11.96 42.45 10.02
C VAL A 272 12.88 41.60 9.13
N HIS A 273 13.62 42.22 8.19
CA HIS A 273 14.61 41.50 7.37
C HIS A 273 15.75 40.90 8.20
N ALA A 274 16.24 41.63 9.21
CA ALA A 274 17.27 41.13 10.12
C ALA A 274 16.75 39.92 10.94
N ALA A 275 15.52 39.98 11.42
CA ALA A 275 14.85 38.90 12.14
C ALA A 275 14.69 37.65 11.25
N TYR A 276 14.32 37.82 9.99
CA TYR A 276 14.31 36.73 9.00
C TYR A 276 15.67 36.07 8.84
N GLY A 277 16.72 36.89 8.67
CA GLY A 277 18.09 36.38 8.53
C GLY A 277 18.53 35.56 9.74
N LYS A 278 18.25 36.05 10.95
CA LYS A 278 18.56 35.35 12.20
C LYS A 278 17.83 34.02 12.33
N LEU A 279 16.51 34.01 12.08
CA LEU A 279 15.72 32.79 12.13
C LEU A 279 16.24 31.76 11.14
N ARG A 280 16.52 32.18 9.89
CA ARG A 280 17.08 31.31 8.87
C ARG A 280 18.38 30.67 9.35
N THR A 281 19.34 31.47 9.81
CA THR A 281 20.61 30.96 10.33
C THR A 281 20.41 30.05 11.55
N CYS A 282 19.49 30.37 12.45
CA CYS A 282 19.14 29.52 13.60
C CYS A 282 18.67 28.13 13.17
N LEU A 283 17.80 28.05 12.16
CA LEU A 283 17.27 26.80 11.63
C LEU A 283 18.31 26.02 10.80
N GLU A 284 19.11 26.69 9.98
CA GLU A 284 20.20 26.09 9.17
C GLU A 284 21.25 25.42 10.07
N GLU A 285 21.65 26.11 11.14
CA GLU A 285 22.65 25.62 12.10
C GLU A 285 22.05 24.71 13.18
N GLN A 286 20.74 24.47 13.14
CA GLN A 286 19.99 23.68 14.13
C GLN A 286 20.26 24.14 15.57
N ARG A 287 20.37 25.45 15.81
CA ARG A 287 20.80 26.00 17.10
C ARG A 287 19.83 25.70 18.24
N SER A 288 18.53 25.71 17.98
CA SER A 288 17.47 25.51 18.97
C SER A 288 16.60 24.27 18.76
N LEU A 289 16.52 23.73 17.53
CA LEU A 289 15.64 22.62 17.18
C LEU A 289 16.42 21.46 16.54
N THR A 290 16.19 20.25 17.03
CA THR A 290 16.82 18.99 16.58
C THR A 290 15.80 17.85 16.51
N GLN A 291 16.21 16.69 16.00
CA GLN A 291 15.41 15.47 16.01
C GLN A 291 16.27 14.30 16.49
N THR A 292 16.54 14.25 17.79
CA THR A 292 17.43 13.24 18.39
C THR A 292 16.61 12.28 19.25
N SER A 293 16.62 10.98 18.96
CA SER A 293 15.99 9.96 19.83
C SER A 293 16.68 9.93 21.20
N ILE A 294 15.89 9.98 22.28
CA ILE A 294 16.41 10.03 23.66
C ILE A 294 15.86 8.94 24.58
N LEU A 295 14.68 8.40 24.28
CA LEU A 295 13.98 7.42 25.10
C LEU A 295 13.03 6.61 24.23
N SER A 296 12.91 5.31 24.50
CA SER A 296 11.83 4.45 24.02
C SER A 296 11.11 3.83 25.21
N SER A 297 9.78 3.82 25.18
CA SER A 297 8.93 3.20 26.20
C SER A 297 8.17 2.00 25.63
N LYS A 298 8.11 0.89 26.38
CA LYS A 298 7.38 -0.34 26.04
C LYS A 298 6.52 -0.83 27.20
N TRP A 299 5.30 -1.25 26.88
CA TRP A 299 4.39 -1.93 27.80
C TRP A 299 4.46 -3.43 27.53
N LEU A 300 5.10 -4.18 28.43
CA LEU A 300 5.30 -5.63 28.28
C LEU A 300 4.39 -6.47 29.17
N ASP A 301 3.97 -5.90 30.31
CA ASP A 301 3.15 -6.58 31.30
C ASP A 301 2.24 -5.55 31.98
N VAL A 302 1.03 -5.95 32.37
CA VAL A 302 0.10 -5.13 33.15
C VAL A 302 0.47 -5.08 34.63
N PHE A 303 1.28 -6.02 35.10
CA PHE A 303 1.73 -6.13 36.50
C PHE A 303 3.07 -5.41 36.74
N ALA A 304 3.75 -4.95 35.70
CA ALA A 304 5.06 -4.31 35.77
C ALA A 304 5.00 -2.83 35.35
N PRO A 305 5.94 -1.98 35.84
CA PRO A 305 6.07 -0.62 35.32
C PRO A 305 6.52 -0.63 33.85
N VAL A 306 6.20 0.44 33.14
CA VAL A 306 6.61 0.64 31.74
C VAL A 306 8.13 0.56 31.61
N GLU A 307 8.61 -0.31 30.71
CA GLU A 307 10.04 -0.44 30.44
C GLU A 307 10.53 0.75 29.61
N ARG A 308 11.63 1.36 30.05
CA ARG A 308 12.22 2.55 29.43
C ARG A 308 13.67 2.31 29.04
N THR A 309 13.92 2.36 27.74
CA THR A 309 15.27 2.27 27.17
C THR A 309 15.76 3.67 26.79
N PHE A 310 16.79 4.16 27.48
CA PHE A 310 17.37 5.47 27.20
C PHE A 310 18.39 5.38 26.05
N GLY A 311 18.38 6.41 25.20
CA GLY A 311 19.37 6.54 24.13
C GLY A 311 20.79 6.73 24.68
N PRO A 312 21.82 6.50 23.85
CA PRO A 312 23.22 6.58 24.26
C PRO A 312 23.68 8.00 24.63
N ARG A 313 22.92 9.03 24.21
CA ARG A 313 23.16 10.43 24.58
C ARG A 313 21.97 10.94 25.37
N GLN A 314 22.24 11.46 26.57
CA GLN A 314 21.24 12.05 27.45
C GLN A 314 21.47 13.57 27.56
N PHE A 315 20.40 14.33 27.64
CA PHE A 315 20.42 15.80 27.69
C PHE A 315 19.87 16.28 29.02
N VAL A 316 20.61 16.04 30.10
CA VAL A 316 20.19 16.29 31.48
C VAL A 316 19.90 17.76 31.78
N GLU A 317 20.35 18.68 30.93
CA GLU A 317 20.01 20.10 30.99
C GLU A 317 18.54 20.39 30.63
N MET A 318 17.88 19.43 29.96
CA MET A 318 16.47 19.51 29.58
C MET A 318 15.57 18.96 30.69
N PRO A 319 14.36 19.50 30.87
CA PRO A 319 13.51 19.16 32.01
C PRO A 319 12.76 17.81 31.88
N PHE A 320 13.21 16.91 31.00
CA PHE A 320 12.51 15.67 30.66
C PHE A 320 12.89 14.46 31.52
N TYR A 321 14.00 14.52 32.25
CA TYR A 321 14.56 13.35 32.96
C TYR A 321 14.19 13.35 34.44
N ASN A 322 12.89 13.24 34.75
CA ASN A 322 12.40 13.16 36.12
C ASN A 322 11.15 12.29 36.25
N GLN A 323 10.95 11.71 37.43
CA GLN A 323 9.84 10.80 37.71
C GLN A 323 8.46 11.43 37.45
N PRO A 324 8.14 12.65 37.93
CA PRO A 324 6.84 13.26 37.66
C PRO A 324 6.50 13.34 36.16
N PHE A 325 7.48 13.69 35.32
CA PHE A 325 7.24 13.73 33.88
C PHE A 325 7.12 12.33 33.25
N PHE A 326 7.85 11.32 33.72
CA PHE A 326 7.65 9.94 33.28
C PHE A 326 6.28 9.37 33.66
N ASP A 327 5.69 9.82 34.77
CA ASP A 327 4.31 9.48 35.13
C ASP A 327 3.32 10.09 34.12
N VAL A 328 3.55 11.35 33.70
CA VAL A 328 2.79 11.99 32.62
C VAL A 328 2.95 11.24 31.29
N LEU A 329 4.18 10.86 30.92
CA LEU A 329 4.43 10.07 29.72
C LEU A 329 3.70 8.71 29.79
N SER A 330 3.66 8.05 30.94
CA SER A 330 2.93 6.78 31.11
C SER A 330 1.42 6.94 30.88
N GLN A 331 0.83 8.08 31.26
CA GLN A 331 -0.59 8.38 30.98
C GLN A 331 -0.83 8.61 29.49
N ILE A 332 0.06 9.36 28.83
CA ILE A 332 0.01 9.62 27.39
C ILE A 332 0.20 8.32 26.60
N GLU A 333 1.19 7.51 26.95
CA GLU A 333 1.48 6.20 26.34
C GLU A 333 0.26 5.27 26.43
N PHE A 334 -0.41 5.23 27.59
CA PHE A 334 -1.64 4.46 27.73
C PHE A 334 -2.71 4.89 26.73
N LEU A 335 -2.94 6.19 26.56
CA LEU A 335 -3.90 6.69 25.56
C LEU A 335 -3.45 6.40 24.13
N ILE A 336 -2.15 6.52 23.83
CA ILE A 336 -1.59 6.20 22.51
C ILE A 336 -1.85 4.73 22.14
N HIS A 337 -1.63 3.80 23.07
CA HIS A 337 -1.83 2.37 22.81
C HIS A 337 -3.30 1.93 22.90
N ALA A 338 -4.09 2.49 23.81
CA ALA A 338 -5.50 2.15 23.97
C ALA A 338 -6.42 2.80 22.92
N MET A 339 -5.97 3.92 22.32
CA MET A 339 -6.65 4.66 21.25
C MET A 339 -5.66 4.95 20.11
N PRO A 340 -5.24 3.93 19.35
CA PRO A 340 -4.30 4.13 18.24
C PRO A 340 -4.95 4.98 17.15
N ALA A 341 -4.15 5.86 16.54
CA ALA A 341 -4.67 6.86 15.58
C ALA A 341 -3.75 7.11 14.38
N GLY A 342 -2.43 7.02 14.59
CA GLY A 342 -1.45 7.26 13.53
C GLY A 342 -1.42 6.10 12.52
N LYS A 343 -1.26 6.43 11.23
CA LYS A 343 -1.26 5.43 10.16
C LYS A 343 -0.18 4.36 10.38
N GLN A 344 1.05 4.76 10.68
CA GLN A 344 2.15 3.81 10.96
C GLN A 344 1.80 2.85 12.10
N GLN A 345 1.23 3.38 13.19
CA GLN A 345 0.84 2.58 14.35
C GLN A 345 -0.26 1.57 13.98
N ILE A 346 -1.28 2.01 13.24
CA ILE A 346 -2.39 1.17 12.79
C ILE A 346 -1.90 0.07 11.83
N ASP A 347 -1.06 0.40 10.85
CA ASP A 347 -0.48 -0.56 9.91
C ASP A 347 0.34 -1.65 10.64
N GLN A 348 1.07 -1.28 11.70
CA GLN A 348 1.82 -2.23 12.54
C GLN A 348 0.90 -3.09 13.43
N LEU A 349 -0.23 -2.54 13.88
CA LEU A 349 -1.21 -3.26 14.70
C LEU A 349 -2.05 -4.25 13.89
N GLU A 350 -2.22 -4.04 12.60
CA GLU A 350 -3.00 -4.93 11.73
C GLU A 350 -2.56 -6.39 11.86
N GLY A 351 -1.25 -6.65 11.76
CA GLY A 351 -0.70 -7.99 11.90
C GLY A 351 -0.70 -8.55 13.33
N VAL A 352 -0.77 -7.67 14.33
CA VAL A 352 -1.00 -8.07 15.72
C VAL A 352 -2.44 -8.54 15.90
N TRP A 353 -3.41 -7.80 15.36
CA TRP A 353 -4.83 -8.14 15.42
C TRP A 353 -5.16 -9.41 14.64
N VAL A 354 -4.52 -9.68 13.50
CA VAL A 354 -4.63 -10.97 12.79
C VAL A 354 -4.27 -12.14 13.70
N ARG A 355 -3.13 -12.05 14.40
CA ARG A 355 -2.65 -13.11 15.30
C ARG A 355 -3.57 -13.26 16.52
N GLN A 356 -4.05 -12.15 17.07
CA GLN A 356 -5.03 -12.17 18.16
C GLN A 356 -6.34 -12.83 17.73
N GLU A 357 -6.91 -12.50 16.56
CA GLU A 357 -8.11 -13.15 16.04
C GLU A 357 -7.92 -14.65 15.82
N ARG A 358 -6.74 -15.08 15.36
CA ARG A 358 -6.40 -16.50 15.25
C ARG A 358 -6.38 -17.20 16.61
N LEU A 359 -5.73 -16.60 17.62
CA LEU A 359 -5.65 -17.16 18.98
C LEU A 359 -7.02 -17.21 19.67
N LEU A 360 -7.93 -16.30 19.32
CA LEU A 360 -9.29 -16.22 19.85
C LEU A 360 -10.29 -17.18 19.19
N ARG A 361 -9.91 -17.91 18.13
CA ARG A 361 -10.78 -18.92 17.50
C ARG A 361 -11.17 -20.02 18.48
N THR A 362 -12.31 -20.64 18.31
CA THR A 362 -12.70 -21.81 19.12
C THR A 362 -12.47 -23.09 18.34
N TYR A 363 -11.91 -24.10 19.01
CA TYR A 363 -11.60 -25.42 18.47
C TYR A 363 -12.41 -26.50 19.19
N ALA A 364 -12.66 -27.61 18.50
CA ALA A 364 -13.52 -28.68 19.02
C ALA A 364 -12.96 -29.40 20.26
N ASN A 365 -11.65 -29.32 20.46
CA ASN A 365 -10.89 -29.91 21.57
C ASN A 365 -10.53 -28.89 22.67
N ASP A 366 -11.11 -27.68 22.62
CA ASP A 366 -10.85 -26.64 23.63
C ASP A 366 -11.31 -27.05 25.03
N ASN A 367 -10.44 -26.85 26.00
CA ASN A 367 -10.71 -26.88 27.43
C ASN A 367 -10.27 -25.55 28.09
N VAL A 368 -10.62 -25.37 29.36
CA VAL A 368 -10.34 -24.12 30.12
C VAL A 368 -8.86 -23.74 30.08
N GLU A 369 -7.95 -24.71 30.23
CA GLU A 369 -6.50 -24.48 30.23
C GLU A 369 -5.99 -24.05 28.84
N THR A 370 -6.43 -24.72 27.78
CA THR A 370 -6.06 -24.36 26.40
C THR A 370 -6.58 -22.98 25.98
N ILE A 371 -7.76 -22.59 26.46
CA ILE A 371 -8.31 -21.24 26.23
C ILE A 371 -7.50 -20.21 27.01
N ALA A 372 -7.18 -20.48 28.29
CA ALA A 372 -6.38 -19.59 29.12
C ALA A 372 -4.99 -19.34 28.53
N ASN A 373 -4.30 -20.39 28.06
CA ASN A 373 -2.98 -20.26 27.45
C ASN A 373 -2.99 -19.37 26.20
N ARG A 374 -4.00 -19.54 25.33
CA ARG A 374 -4.13 -18.71 24.12
C ARG A 374 -4.52 -17.27 24.42
N LEU A 375 -5.33 -17.03 25.46
CA LEU A 375 -5.64 -15.67 25.91
C LEU A 375 -4.40 -14.97 26.47
N TRP A 376 -3.56 -15.67 27.23
CA TRP A 376 -2.27 -15.14 27.69
C TRP A 376 -1.32 -14.83 26.53
N GLU A 377 -1.21 -15.72 25.56
CA GLU A 377 -0.42 -15.48 24.35
C GLU A 377 -0.95 -14.28 23.56
N ALA A 378 -2.28 -14.19 23.38
CA ALA A 378 -2.91 -13.08 22.69
C ALA A 378 -2.70 -11.76 23.44
N MET A 379 -2.73 -11.78 24.77
CA MET A 379 -2.46 -10.62 25.63
C MET A 379 -1.02 -10.15 25.49
N ALA A 380 -0.04 -11.07 25.44
CA ALA A 380 1.36 -10.74 25.24
C ALA A 380 1.64 -10.03 23.90
N LEU A 381 0.81 -10.25 22.88
CA LEU A 381 0.91 -9.53 21.61
C LEU A 381 0.45 -8.08 21.69
N ASN A 382 -0.63 -7.80 22.43
CA ASN A 382 -1.13 -6.45 22.69
C ASN A 382 -2.04 -6.42 23.94
N LEU A 383 -1.54 -5.80 25.00
CA LEU A 383 -2.16 -5.70 26.33
C LEU A 383 -3.39 -4.77 26.37
N PHE A 384 -3.61 -3.97 25.32
CA PHE A 384 -4.63 -2.92 25.24
C PHE A 384 -5.90 -3.38 24.52
N ASN A 385 -6.11 -4.70 24.41
CA ASN A 385 -7.27 -5.31 23.78
C ASN A 385 -8.25 -5.93 24.82
N PRO A 386 -9.34 -5.23 25.18
CA PRO A 386 -10.39 -5.71 26.08
C PRO A 386 -11.07 -6.99 25.66
N HIS A 387 -11.13 -7.32 24.37
CA HIS A 387 -11.71 -8.60 23.94
C HIS A 387 -10.86 -9.80 24.38
N ILE A 388 -9.62 -9.55 24.80
CA ILE A 388 -8.72 -10.56 25.41
C ILE A 388 -8.67 -10.37 26.93
N VAL A 389 -8.51 -9.13 27.40
CA VAL A 389 -8.37 -8.84 28.83
C VAL A 389 -9.63 -9.21 29.61
N GLU A 390 -10.83 -8.98 29.07
CA GLU A 390 -12.09 -9.31 29.75
C GLU A 390 -12.28 -10.81 30.03
N PRO A 391 -12.21 -11.72 29.03
CA PRO A 391 -12.33 -13.15 29.29
C PRO A 391 -11.19 -13.68 30.17
N LEU A 392 -9.97 -13.13 30.03
CA LEU A 392 -8.84 -13.53 30.87
C LEU A 392 -9.06 -13.12 32.35
N ALA A 393 -9.51 -11.89 32.60
CA ALA A 393 -9.85 -11.41 33.94
C ALA A 393 -10.93 -12.28 34.61
N LYS A 394 -11.93 -12.75 33.84
CA LYS A 394 -12.96 -13.68 34.33
C LYS A 394 -12.35 -15.03 34.73
N LEU A 395 -11.46 -15.60 33.91
CA LEU A 395 -10.79 -16.86 34.23
C LEU A 395 -9.89 -16.75 35.47
N MET A 396 -9.23 -15.61 35.66
CA MET A 396 -8.37 -15.37 36.83
C MET A 396 -9.17 -15.19 38.13
N ALA A 397 -10.38 -14.65 38.07
CA ALA A 397 -11.23 -14.48 39.24
C ALA A 397 -11.60 -15.81 39.91
N ASP A 398 -11.61 -16.91 39.13
CA ASP A 398 -11.90 -18.26 39.59
C ASP A 398 -10.65 -19.00 40.14
N GLN A 399 -9.46 -18.38 40.09
CA GLN A 399 -8.19 -18.96 40.54
C GLN A 399 -7.77 -18.49 41.96
N GLU A 400 -6.79 -19.17 42.57
CA GLU A 400 -6.33 -18.88 43.94
C GLU A 400 -5.53 -17.57 44.09
N ASN A 401 -5.02 -16.99 42.98
CA ASN A 401 -4.18 -15.79 43.02
C ASN A 401 -4.98 -14.48 43.00
N ARG A 402 -5.47 -14.06 44.18
CA ARG A 402 -6.32 -12.86 44.32
C ARG A 402 -5.65 -11.55 43.93
N GLU A 403 -4.34 -11.40 44.14
CA GLU A 403 -3.64 -10.13 43.89
C GLU A 403 -3.53 -9.84 42.39
N GLU A 404 -3.13 -10.82 41.58
CA GLU A 404 -3.07 -10.67 40.11
C GLU A 404 -4.47 -10.50 39.51
N ALA A 405 -5.49 -11.18 40.04
CA ALA A 405 -6.87 -11.00 39.61
C ALA A 405 -7.37 -9.57 39.87
N GLU A 406 -7.05 -8.98 41.02
CA GLU A 406 -7.37 -7.58 41.34
C GLU A 406 -6.65 -6.59 40.41
N GLN A 407 -5.37 -6.80 40.13
CA GLN A 407 -4.60 -5.94 39.21
C GLN A 407 -5.14 -6.01 37.78
N MET A 408 -5.48 -7.22 37.30
CA MET A 408 -6.10 -7.41 35.98
C MET A 408 -7.48 -6.72 35.90
N ALA A 409 -8.28 -6.80 36.97
CA ALA A 409 -9.57 -6.12 37.03
C ALA A 409 -9.40 -4.59 36.99
N GLN A 410 -8.39 -4.03 37.67
CA GLN A 410 -8.07 -2.60 37.61
C GLN A 410 -7.60 -2.19 36.21
N TRP A 411 -6.81 -3.03 35.53
CA TRP A 411 -6.41 -2.79 34.14
C TRP A 411 -7.61 -2.76 33.19
N LEU A 412 -8.50 -3.74 33.30
CA LEU A 412 -9.74 -3.77 32.52
C LEU A 412 -10.61 -2.53 32.80
N GLN A 413 -10.76 -2.14 34.07
CA GLN A 413 -11.48 -0.92 34.46
C GLN A 413 -10.85 0.32 33.82
N ARG A 414 -9.51 0.40 33.78
CA ARG A 414 -8.80 1.49 33.13
C ARG A 414 -9.07 1.52 31.63
N LEU A 415 -8.99 0.38 30.94
CA LEU A 415 -9.26 0.27 29.49
C LEU A 415 -10.72 0.56 29.13
N THR A 416 -11.66 0.27 30.01
CA THR A 416 -13.10 0.50 29.80
C THR A 416 -13.55 1.91 30.22
N SER A 417 -12.74 2.64 30.98
CA SER A 417 -13.06 4.01 31.41
C SER A 417 -12.87 5.08 30.32
N ILE A 418 -12.15 4.75 29.24
CA ILE A 418 -11.91 5.66 28.12
C ILE A 418 -12.98 5.50 27.01
N GLN A 419 -13.36 6.61 26.38
CA GLN A 419 -14.28 6.64 25.25
C GLN A 419 -13.54 6.25 23.96
N ARG A 420 -13.39 4.95 23.70
CA ARG A 420 -12.67 4.40 22.54
C ARG A 420 -13.61 3.71 21.56
N GLU A 421 -13.21 3.64 20.30
CA GLU A 421 -13.85 2.76 19.31
C GLU A 421 -13.43 1.31 19.53
N ASP A 422 -14.32 0.39 19.17
CA ASP A 422 -13.95 -1.01 19.07
C ASP A 422 -13.04 -1.20 17.84
N HIS A 423 -11.76 -1.46 18.10
CA HIS A 423 -10.78 -1.75 17.06
C HIS A 423 -11.19 -2.90 16.14
N ARG A 424 -12.05 -3.85 16.56
CA ARG A 424 -12.58 -4.90 15.66
C ARG A 424 -13.37 -4.32 14.49
N THR A 425 -14.09 -3.22 14.70
CA THR A 425 -14.84 -2.53 13.64
C THR A 425 -13.89 -1.90 12.62
N GLY A 426 -12.81 -1.28 13.10
CA GLY A 426 -11.75 -0.75 12.24
C GLY A 426 -11.00 -1.86 11.51
N PHE A 427 -10.57 -2.89 12.23
CA PHE A 427 -9.85 -4.05 11.71
C PHE A 427 -10.65 -4.78 10.62
N ALA A 428 -11.97 -4.95 10.80
CA ALA A 428 -12.87 -5.52 9.80
C ALA A 428 -12.81 -4.81 8.44
N GLN A 429 -12.50 -3.51 8.40
CA GLN A 429 -12.37 -2.71 7.18
C GLN A 429 -10.94 -2.70 6.62
N MET A 430 -9.94 -3.07 7.42
CA MET A 430 -8.55 -3.19 7.00
C MET A 430 -8.36 -4.34 6.00
N PRO A 431 -7.31 -4.32 5.16
CA PRO A 431 -7.05 -5.37 4.17
C PRO A 431 -7.08 -6.78 4.74
N SER A 432 -6.43 -7.02 5.88
CA SER A 432 -6.37 -8.33 6.53
C SER A 432 -7.72 -8.76 7.09
N GLY A 433 -8.47 -7.84 7.72
CA GLY A 433 -9.80 -8.16 8.26
C GLY A 433 -10.81 -8.48 7.16
N ARG A 434 -10.81 -7.72 6.06
CA ARG A 434 -11.63 -8.03 4.87
C ARG A 434 -11.25 -9.38 4.26
N LEU A 435 -9.97 -9.71 4.20
CA LEU A 435 -9.50 -11.01 3.71
C LEU A 435 -9.92 -12.16 4.63
N LEU A 436 -9.84 -11.99 5.95
CA LEU A 436 -10.34 -12.98 6.91
C LEU A 436 -11.85 -13.21 6.76
N GLN A 437 -12.63 -12.13 6.64
CA GLN A 437 -14.09 -12.23 6.38
C GLN A 437 -14.39 -12.91 5.05
N TRP A 438 -13.60 -12.62 4.01
CA TRP A 438 -13.72 -13.26 2.71
C TRP A 438 -13.43 -14.77 2.79
N LEU A 439 -12.39 -15.18 3.52
CA LEU A 439 -12.09 -16.59 3.76
C LEU A 439 -13.18 -17.28 4.59
N ASP A 440 -13.66 -16.61 5.65
CA ASP A 440 -14.69 -17.15 6.55
C ASP A 440 -16.02 -17.36 5.81
N ALA A 441 -16.41 -16.44 4.92
CA ALA A 441 -17.62 -16.55 4.11
C ALA A 441 -17.61 -17.76 3.16
N ARG A 442 -16.42 -18.29 2.82
CA ARG A 442 -16.24 -19.43 1.90
C ARG A 442 -16.02 -20.76 2.61
N LYS A 443 -16.02 -20.80 3.94
CA LYS A 443 -15.95 -22.07 4.67
C LYS A 443 -17.21 -22.90 4.34
N PRO A 444 -17.05 -24.16 3.86
CA PRO A 444 -18.22 -24.98 3.55
C PRO A 444 -18.99 -25.28 4.84
N SER A 445 -20.32 -25.20 4.78
CA SER A 445 -21.14 -25.65 5.89
C SER A 445 -21.01 -27.19 6.05
N ALA A 446 -21.43 -27.72 7.20
CA ALA A 446 -21.47 -29.17 7.39
C ALA A 446 -22.34 -29.88 6.33
N ALA A 447 -23.40 -29.22 5.86
CA ALA A 447 -24.26 -29.73 4.79
C ALA A 447 -23.55 -29.72 3.42
N ASP A 448 -22.82 -28.64 3.10
CA ASP A 448 -22.05 -28.55 1.86
C ASP A 448 -20.96 -29.62 1.83
N ALA A 449 -20.20 -29.77 2.91
CA ALA A 449 -19.15 -30.78 3.02
C ALA A 449 -19.70 -32.20 2.83
N GLN A 450 -20.89 -32.49 3.40
CA GLN A 450 -21.55 -33.78 3.21
C GLN A 450 -22.03 -34.00 1.77
N ALA A 451 -22.62 -32.99 1.14
CA ALA A 451 -23.07 -33.06 -0.25
C ALA A 451 -21.90 -33.27 -1.23
N ILE A 452 -20.78 -32.57 -1.01
CA ILE A 452 -19.55 -32.75 -1.80
C ILE A 452 -18.98 -34.16 -1.61
N ALA A 453 -18.92 -34.67 -0.39
CA ALA A 453 -18.46 -36.03 -0.13
C ALA A 453 -19.32 -37.07 -0.86
N GLN A 454 -20.65 -36.89 -0.89
CA GLN A 454 -21.57 -37.76 -1.65
C GLN A 454 -21.35 -37.66 -3.16
N ARG A 455 -21.14 -36.44 -3.68
CA ARG A 455 -20.87 -36.20 -5.11
C ARG A 455 -19.58 -36.88 -5.56
N ILE A 456 -18.51 -36.73 -4.79
CA ILE A 456 -17.21 -37.36 -5.06
C ILE A 456 -17.36 -38.88 -5.06
N ALA A 457 -18.01 -39.45 -4.03
CA ALA A 457 -18.23 -40.88 -3.92
C ALA A 457 -19.07 -41.47 -5.08
N ALA A 458 -20.01 -40.68 -5.63
CA ALA A 458 -20.82 -41.09 -6.78
C ALA A 458 -20.03 -41.10 -8.11
N GLN A 459 -18.97 -40.29 -8.24
CA GLN A 459 -18.14 -40.22 -9.44
C GLN A 459 -16.94 -41.18 -9.42
N GLY A 460 -16.60 -41.76 -8.26
CA GLY A 460 -15.50 -42.70 -8.10
C GLY A 460 -14.70 -42.46 -6.82
N PRO A 461 -13.53 -43.09 -6.65
CA PRO A 461 -12.66 -42.80 -5.52
C PRO A 461 -12.17 -41.34 -5.60
N ALA A 462 -12.21 -40.64 -4.47
CA ALA A 462 -11.64 -39.30 -4.35
C ALA A 462 -10.12 -39.35 -4.63
N PRO A 463 -9.54 -38.31 -5.26
CA PRO A 463 -8.10 -38.20 -5.34
C PRO A 463 -7.48 -38.20 -3.93
N GLN A 464 -6.39 -38.94 -3.74
CA GLN A 464 -5.60 -38.92 -2.52
C GLN A 464 -4.44 -37.93 -2.67
N PHE A 465 -4.39 -36.95 -1.77
CA PHE A 465 -3.32 -35.95 -1.72
C PHE A 465 -2.15 -36.42 -0.86
N GLY A 466 -0.93 -36.37 -1.37
CA GLY A 466 0.31 -36.58 -0.64
C GLY A 466 0.97 -35.25 -0.32
N ILE A 467 0.98 -34.87 0.96
CA ILE A 467 1.59 -33.64 1.44
C ILE A 467 3.01 -33.97 1.92
N LEU A 468 4.00 -33.47 1.21
CA LEU A 468 5.41 -33.53 1.57
C LEU A 468 5.72 -32.29 2.41
N LEU A 469 5.88 -32.47 3.72
CA LEU A 469 6.04 -31.37 4.67
C LEU A 469 7.50 -31.25 5.09
N LEU A 470 8.11 -30.09 4.84
CA LEU A 470 9.51 -29.81 5.17
C LEU A 470 9.63 -29.20 6.58
N ASP A 471 10.37 -29.88 7.46
CA ASP A 471 10.73 -29.44 8.80
C ASP A 471 12.25 -29.44 8.96
N LEU A 472 12.94 -28.64 8.14
CA LEU A 472 14.40 -28.65 8.06
C LEU A 472 15.09 -27.88 9.20
N ASP A 473 14.32 -27.14 9.98
CA ASP A 473 14.78 -26.35 11.13
C ASP A 473 14.34 -26.93 12.48
N ASP A 474 13.64 -28.08 12.49
CA ASP A 474 13.14 -28.77 13.70
C ASP A 474 12.21 -27.87 14.55
N ASP A 475 11.25 -27.21 13.88
CA ASP A 475 10.29 -26.29 14.51
C ASP A 475 8.95 -26.99 14.77
N MET A 476 8.86 -27.59 15.96
CA MET A 476 7.68 -28.33 16.39
C MET A 476 6.42 -27.44 16.50
N HIS A 477 6.57 -26.15 16.79
CA HIS A 477 5.41 -25.24 16.89
C HIS A 477 4.81 -25.00 15.51
N LYS A 478 5.66 -24.69 14.52
CA LYS A 478 5.23 -24.57 13.12
C LYS A 478 4.65 -25.87 12.57
N LEU A 479 5.23 -27.02 12.92
CA LEU A 479 4.68 -28.33 12.53
C LEU A 479 3.26 -28.51 13.07
N GLN A 480 3.05 -28.21 14.35
CA GLN A 480 1.73 -28.30 15.00
C GLN A 480 0.71 -27.41 14.30
N VAL A 481 1.08 -26.17 13.98
CA VAL A 481 0.24 -25.22 13.21
C VAL A 481 -0.25 -25.83 11.90
N THR A 482 0.64 -26.44 11.12
CA THR A 482 0.26 -27.07 9.85
C THR A 482 -0.66 -28.27 10.06
N LEU A 483 -0.33 -29.15 11.02
CA LEU A 483 -1.14 -30.34 11.30
C LEU A 483 -2.55 -29.99 11.81
N ASP A 484 -2.68 -28.98 12.68
CA ASP A 484 -3.97 -28.51 13.18
C ASP A 484 -4.87 -28.02 12.04
N SER A 485 -4.31 -27.23 11.10
CA SER A 485 -5.07 -26.74 9.95
C SER A 485 -5.61 -27.88 9.05
N LEU A 486 -4.87 -28.98 8.91
CA LEU A 486 -5.32 -30.17 8.17
C LEU A 486 -6.39 -30.97 8.93
N VAL A 487 -6.28 -31.03 10.26
CA VAL A 487 -7.29 -31.67 11.12
C VAL A 487 -8.59 -30.88 11.11
N GLU A 488 -8.53 -29.55 11.04
CA GLU A 488 -9.70 -28.68 10.90
C GLU A 488 -10.35 -28.73 9.51
N GLY A 489 -9.55 -28.98 8.45
CA GLY A 489 -10.04 -29.02 7.08
C GLY A 489 -11.07 -30.11 6.80
N HIS A 490 -11.94 -29.89 5.80
CA HIS A 490 -13.04 -30.82 5.50
C HIS A 490 -12.62 -32.01 4.63
N CYS A 491 -11.53 -31.91 3.87
CA CYS A 491 -11.02 -33.01 3.06
C CYS A 491 -10.15 -33.94 3.92
N LYS A 492 -10.51 -35.22 4.03
CA LYS A 492 -9.74 -36.23 4.80
C LYS A 492 -8.96 -37.21 3.92
N SER A 493 -9.02 -37.07 2.60
CA SER A 493 -8.31 -37.92 1.65
C SER A 493 -6.88 -37.43 1.41
N PHE A 494 -6.06 -37.47 2.46
CA PHE A 494 -4.65 -37.08 2.37
C PHE A 494 -3.73 -37.99 3.18
N LYS A 495 -2.44 -37.95 2.84
CA LYS A 495 -1.32 -38.49 3.62
C LYS A 495 -0.28 -37.40 3.78
N VAL A 496 0.30 -37.30 4.97
CA VAL A 496 1.36 -36.33 5.30
C VAL A 496 2.65 -37.09 5.54
N VAL A 497 3.71 -36.70 4.83
CA VAL A 497 5.07 -37.18 5.09
C VAL A 497 5.92 -36.01 5.54
N VAL A 498 6.36 -36.03 6.79
CA VAL A 498 7.18 -34.99 7.41
C VAL A 498 8.65 -35.36 7.27
N PHE A 499 9.42 -34.50 6.59
CA PHE A 499 10.86 -34.63 6.46
C PHE A 499 11.52 -33.72 7.48
N THR A 500 12.00 -34.31 8.58
CA THR A 500 12.57 -33.56 9.70
C THR A 500 14.05 -33.88 9.92
N THR A 501 14.84 -32.87 10.30
CA THR A 501 16.22 -33.06 10.76
C THR A 501 16.30 -33.49 12.23
N GLY A 502 15.22 -33.27 12.98
CA GLY A 502 15.09 -33.66 14.39
C GLY A 502 14.86 -35.16 14.60
N GLU A 503 14.68 -35.55 15.86
CA GLU A 503 14.22 -36.90 16.19
C GLU A 503 12.70 -36.99 16.00
N PRO A 504 12.20 -37.96 15.21
CA PRO A 504 10.76 -38.14 15.04
C PRO A 504 10.04 -38.33 16.39
N PRO A 505 8.90 -37.64 16.62
CA PRO A 505 8.16 -37.75 17.87
C PRO A 505 7.52 -39.13 18.07
N ALA A 506 7.33 -39.90 16.99
CA ALA A 506 6.79 -41.24 17.03
C ALA A 506 7.37 -42.12 15.91
N ALA A 507 7.48 -43.43 16.17
CA ALA A 507 7.81 -44.42 15.14
C ALA A 507 6.59 -44.63 14.23
N THR A 508 6.72 -44.26 12.96
CA THR A 508 5.65 -44.34 11.95
C THR A 508 6.15 -45.04 10.68
N SER A 509 5.22 -45.45 9.81
CA SER A 509 5.51 -46.10 8.53
C SER A 509 4.72 -45.43 7.39
N ALA A 510 5.11 -45.71 6.13
CA ALA A 510 4.42 -45.21 4.94
C ALA A 510 2.94 -45.65 4.80
N GLN A 511 2.48 -46.60 5.62
CA GLN A 511 1.08 -47.02 5.68
C GLN A 511 0.23 -46.08 6.55
N ASN A 512 0.85 -45.33 7.46
CA ASN A 512 0.14 -44.39 8.33
C ASN A 512 -0.24 -43.11 7.57
N THR A 513 -1.28 -42.44 8.03
CA THR A 513 -1.69 -41.12 7.49
C THR A 513 -0.62 -40.06 7.71
N LEU A 514 0.04 -40.09 8.86
CA LEU A 514 1.19 -39.24 9.20
C LEU A 514 2.44 -40.12 9.29
N HIS A 515 3.45 -39.81 8.49
CA HIS A 515 4.72 -40.53 8.46
C HIS A 515 5.90 -39.56 8.62
N PHE A 516 6.79 -39.85 9.55
CA PHE A 516 8.01 -39.10 9.77
C PHE A 516 9.20 -39.79 9.10
N VAL A 517 9.96 -39.02 8.33
CA VAL A 517 11.18 -39.44 7.67
C VAL A 517 12.32 -38.54 8.15
N ARG A 518 13.27 -39.13 8.86
CA ARG A 518 14.47 -38.40 9.28
C ARG A 518 15.38 -38.14 8.08
N VAL A 519 15.80 -36.89 7.94
CA VAL A 519 16.69 -36.43 6.86
C VAL A 519 17.86 -35.61 7.39
N SER A 520 18.82 -35.33 6.52
CA SER A 520 19.87 -34.32 6.73
C SER A 520 19.73 -33.20 5.71
N LYS A 521 20.40 -32.08 5.97
CA LYS A 521 20.46 -30.95 5.02
C LYS A 521 21.05 -31.33 3.65
N SER A 522 21.74 -32.47 3.55
CA SER A 522 22.37 -32.94 2.31
C SER A 522 21.58 -34.01 1.54
N ASN A 523 20.62 -34.70 2.15
CA ASN A 523 19.94 -35.85 1.51
C ASN A 523 18.41 -35.74 1.43
N TRP A 524 17.82 -34.66 1.95
CA TRP A 524 16.36 -34.52 2.04
C TRP A 524 15.67 -34.58 0.68
N VAL A 525 16.26 -33.98 -0.38
CA VAL A 525 15.70 -34.03 -1.75
C VAL A 525 15.66 -35.46 -2.29
N GLU A 526 16.74 -36.23 -2.11
CA GLU A 526 16.79 -37.63 -2.52
C GLU A 526 15.74 -38.46 -1.78
N LYS A 527 15.55 -38.18 -0.48
CA LYS A 527 14.54 -38.86 0.35
C LYS A 527 13.12 -38.53 -0.06
N ILE A 528 12.83 -37.29 -0.44
CA ILE A 528 11.55 -36.92 -1.03
C ILE A 528 11.29 -37.73 -2.29
N ASN A 529 12.24 -37.76 -3.23
CA ASN A 529 12.08 -38.50 -4.48
C ASN A 529 11.84 -40.00 -4.24
N GLN A 530 12.55 -40.61 -3.28
CA GLN A 530 12.33 -42.00 -2.86
C GLN A 530 10.91 -42.23 -2.33
N VAL A 531 10.42 -41.33 -1.47
CA VAL A 531 9.05 -41.40 -0.92
C VAL A 531 8.02 -41.26 -2.03
N VAL A 532 8.17 -40.29 -2.94
CA VAL A 532 7.20 -40.08 -4.02
C VAL A 532 7.14 -41.28 -4.96
N GLN A 533 8.28 -41.93 -5.24
CA GLN A 533 8.31 -43.17 -6.03
C GLN A 533 7.53 -44.33 -5.38
N GLN A 534 7.38 -44.34 -4.05
CA GLN A 534 6.70 -45.40 -3.30
C GLN A 534 5.28 -44.99 -2.87
N SER A 535 4.91 -43.72 -3.03
CA SER A 535 3.65 -43.16 -2.54
C SER A 535 2.43 -43.73 -3.28
N SER A 536 1.35 -43.99 -2.55
CA SER A 536 0.05 -44.35 -3.11
C SER A 536 -0.79 -43.14 -3.52
N SER A 537 -0.35 -41.91 -3.23
CA SER A 537 -1.11 -40.70 -3.51
C SER A 537 -1.15 -40.39 -5.02
N ASP A 538 -2.28 -39.87 -5.48
CA ASP A 538 -2.49 -39.47 -6.88
C ASP A 538 -1.83 -38.11 -7.18
N TRP A 539 -1.96 -37.19 -6.23
CA TRP A 539 -1.43 -35.82 -6.30
C TRP A 539 -0.44 -35.59 -5.18
N VAL A 540 0.60 -34.82 -5.45
CA VAL A 540 1.67 -34.50 -4.50
C VAL A 540 1.81 -32.99 -4.40
N LEU A 541 1.87 -32.49 -3.16
CA LEU A 541 2.09 -31.09 -2.81
C LEU A 541 3.35 -31.01 -1.93
N LEU A 542 4.23 -30.05 -2.21
CA LEU A 542 5.32 -29.68 -1.30
C LEU A 542 4.88 -28.47 -0.47
N ALA A 543 5.09 -28.52 0.84
CA ALA A 543 4.78 -27.45 1.78
C ALA A 543 5.84 -27.37 2.89
N GLU A 544 5.90 -26.25 3.59
CA GLU A 544 6.79 -26.04 4.74
C GLU A 544 5.99 -26.05 6.05
N VAL A 545 6.64 -26.46 7.14
CA VAL A 545 6.01 -26.32 8.46
C VAL A 545 5.71 -24.84 8.73
N GLY A 546 4.51 -24.56 9.26
CA GLY A 546 3.98 -23.22 9.47
C GLY A 546 3.03 -22.76 8.35
N ASP A 547 2.99 -23.44 7.21
CA ASP A 547 1.92 -23.27 6.22
C ASP A 547 0.60 -23.80 6.80
N GLU A 548 -0.48 -23.05 6.63
CA GLU A 548 -1.81 -23.40 7.12
C GLU A 548 -2.73 -23.71 5.93
N PHE A 549 -3.35 -24.88 5.91
CA PHE A 549 -4.33 -25.24 4.89
C PHE A 549 -5.66 -24.53 5.15
N THR A 550 -6.23 -23.95 4.11
CA THR A 550 -7.58 -23.38 4.23
C THR A 550 -8.61 -24.50 4.41
N PRO A 551 -9.70 -24.29 5.17
CA PRO A 551 -10.65 -25.37 5.46
C PRO A 551 -11.31 -25.98 4.22
N GLY A 552 -11.51 -25.17 3.17
CA GLY A 552 -12.14 -25.55 1.92
C GLY A 552 -11.17 -25.92 0.78
N GLY A 553 -9.91 -25.50 0.84
CA GLY A 553 -8.99 -25.57 -0.31
C GLY A 553 -8.80 -26.98 -0.88
N LEU A 554 -8.42 -27.96 -0.06
CA LEU A 554 -8.26 -29.35 -0.50
C LEU A 554 -9.59 -30.02 -0.88
N LEU A 555 -10.70 -29.59 -0.30
CA LEU A 555 -12.02 -30.11 -0.66
C LEU A 555 -12.41 -29.63 -2.07
N ARG A 556 -12.17 -28.35 -2.35
CA ARG A 556 -12.35 -27.75 -3.68
C ARG A 556 -11.48 -28.43 -4.73
N ALA A 557 -10.19 -28.58 -4.42
CA ALA A 557 -9.23 -29.27 -5.29
C ALA A 557 -9.67 -30.70 -5.61
N SER A 558 -10.18 -31.44 -4.61
CA SER A 558 -10.69 -32.81 -4.80
C SER A 558 -11.82 -32.87 -5.84
N LEU A 559 -12.79 -31.96 -5.74
CA LEU A 559 -13.94 -31.91 -6.64
C LEU A 559 -13.54 -31.52 -8.07
N GLU A 560 -12.73 -30.47 -8.23
CA GLU A 560 -12.34 -29.98 -9.56
C GLU A 560 -11.38 -30.91 -10.28
N LEU A 561 -10.39 -31.47 -9.58
CA LEU A 561 -9.41 -32.37 -10.19
C LEU A 561 -10.03 -33.70 -10.61
N GLN A 562 -11.07 -34.17 -9.91
CA GLN A 562 -11.85 -35.34 -10.34
C GLN A 562 -12.59 -35.06 -11.66
N ALA A 563 -13.07 -33.83 -11.85
CA ALA A 563 -13.73 -33.40 -13.09
C ALA A 563 -12.76 -33.06 -14.24
N ALA A 564 -11.44 -32.96 -13.97
CA ALA A 564 -10.41 -32.59 -14.93
C ALA A 564 -9.30 -33.67 -15.08
N PRO A 565 -9.61 -34.88 -15.58
CA PRO A 565 -8.66 -35.99 -15.67
C PRO A 565 -7.46 -35.73 -16.59
N GLN A 566 -7.51 -34.71 -17.44
CA GLN A 566 -6.42 -34.24 -18.29
C GLN A 566 -5.40 -33.36 -17.57
N CYS A 567 -5.77 -32.78 -16.41
CA CYS A 567 -4.87 -31.97 -15.61
C CYS A 567 -3.68 -32.81 -15.10
N ARG A 568 -2.48 -32.23 -15.11
CA ARG A 568 -1.23 -32.90 -14.68
C ARG A 568 -0.52 -32.12 -13.60
N ALA A 569 -0.63 -30.79 -13.60
CA ALA A 569 -0.19 -29.96 -12.49
C ALA A 569 -1.14 -28.76 -12.35
N VAL A 570 -1.50 -28.41 -11.12
CA VAL A 570 -2.33 -27.26 -10.81
C VAL A 570 -1.68 -26.42 -9.72
N PHE A 571 -1.70 -25.10 -9.88
CA PHE A 571 -1.41 -24.18 -8.78
C PHE A 571 -2.70 -23.55 -8.29
N ALA A 572 -2.72 -23.18 -7.03
CA ALA A 572 -3.86 -22.55 -6.41
C ALA A 572 -3.59 -21.06 -6.16
N ASP A 573 -4.57 -20.33 -5.63
CA ASP A 573 -4.29 -19.04 -4.99
C ASP A 573 -3.68 -19.29 -3.60
N GLU A 574 -3.14 -18.24 -2.99
CA GLU A 574 -2.68 -18.30 -1.59
C GLU A 574 -2.91 -16.98 -0.85
N VAL A 575 -2.82 -17.05 0.47
CA VAL A 575 -2.72 -15.89 1.34
C VAL A 575 -1.33 -15.86 1.93
N GLN A 576 -0.71 -14.68 1.97
CA GLN A 576 0.62 -14.52 2.52
C GLN A 576 0.60 -13.69 3.81
N ARG A 577 1.32 -14.18 4.82
CA ARG A 577 1.66 -13.45 6.04
C ARG A 577 2.90 -12.59 5.78
N LEU A 578 2.74 -11.28 5.88
CA LEU A 578 3.84 -10.32 5.83
C LEU A 578 4.68 -10.41 7.11
N PRO A 579 5.93 -9.90 7.13
CA PRO A 579 6.79 -9.95 8.33
C PRO A 579 6.18 -9.35 9.61
N GLY A 580 5.20 -8.44 9.49
CA GLY A 580 4.47 -7.88 10.63
C GLY A 580 3.27 -8.71 11.12
N GLY A 581 2.94 -9.81 10.44
CA GLY A 581 1.77 -10.67 10.68
C GLY A 581 0.50 -10.27 9.91
N ALA A 582 0.51 -9.14 9.20
CA ALA A 582 -0.61 -8.73 8.35
C ALA A 582 -0.75 -9.68 7.16
N LEU A 583 -1.98 -9.81 6.64
CA LEU A 583 -2.28 -10.72 5.54
C LEU A 583 -2.42 -9.96 4.23
N THR A 584 -1.96 -10.59 3.15
CA THR A 584 -2.23 -10.15 1.78
C THR A 584 -2.69 -11.32 0.93
N HIS A 585 -3.54 -11.04 -0.06
CA HIS A 585 -4.05 -12.05 -0.97
C HIS A 585 -3.17 -12.15 -2.21
N VAL A 586 -2.88 -13.38 -2.63
CA VAL A 586 -2.17 -13.70 -3.87
C VAL A 586 -3.14 -14.48 -4.77
N MET A 587 -3.99 -13.70 -5.44
CA MET A 587 -4.99 -14.14 -6.41
C MET A 587 -4.34 -14.10 -7.78
N ARG A 588 -3.84 -15.24 -8.21
CA ARG A 588 -3.04 -15.39 -9.43
C ARG A 588 -3.98 -15.42 -10.65
N PRO A 589 -3.58 -14.91 -11.82
CA PRO A 589 -4.33 -15.20 -13.04
C PRO A 589 -4.24 -16.70 -13.37
N GLY A 590 -4.96 -17.13 -14.41
CA GLY A 590 -4.73 -18.42 -15.03
C GLY A 590 -3.28 -18.59 -15.49
N PHE A 591 -2.91 -19.81 -15.91
CA PHE A 591 -1.52 -20.13 -16.23
C PHE A 591 -0.89 -19.11 -17.19
N ASN A 592 0.20 -18.49 -16.74
CA ASN A 592 0.90 -17.44 -17.47
C ASN A 592 2.40 -17.77 -17.51
N LEU A 593 2.85 -18.25 -18.67
CA LEU A 593 4.23 -18.71 -18.87
C LEU A 593 5.27 -17.61 -18.60
N ASP A 594 4.93 -16.36 -18.95
CA ASP A 594 5.85 -15.24 -18.78
C ASP A 594 5.94 -14.80 -17.31
N LEU A 595 4.82 -14.82 -16.56
CA LEU A 595 4.85 -14.59 -15.13
C LEU A 595 5.57 -15.72 -14.38
N LEU A 596 5.38 -16.99 -14.78
CA LEU A 596 6.10 -18.12 -14.20
C LEU A 596 7.63 -17.95 -14.31
N GLN A 597 8.11 -17.55 -15.49
CA GLN A 597 9.54 -17.33 -15.72
C GLN A 597 10.05 -16.03 -15.09
N GLY A 598 9.23 -14.97 -15.09
CA GLY A 598 9.60 -13.64 -14.64
C GLY A 598 9.49 -13.42 -13.13
N ASN A 599 8.62 -14.16 -12.44
CA ASN A 599 8.48 -14.12 -10.99
C ASN A 599 8.23 -15.51 -10.39
N PRO A 600 9.24 -16.40 -10.41
CA PRO A 600 9.10 -17.77 -9.93
C PRO A 600 8.70 -17.85 -8.46
N SER A 601 9.19 -16.93 -7.62
CA SER A 601 8.88 -16.93 -6.18
C SER A 601 7.40 -16.74 -5.89
N LEU A 602 6.62 -16.10 -6.79
CA LEU A 602 5.16 -16.02 -6.66
C LEU A 602 4.43 -17.12 -7.42
N MET A 603 4.96 -17.58 -8.56
CA MET A 603 4.22 -18.45 -9.49
C MET A 603 4.57 -19.94 -9.39
N ALA A 604 5.74 -20.28 -8.83
CA ALA A 604 6.29 -21.64 -8.79
C ALA A 604 6.37 -22.17 -7.36
N ARG A 605 5.24 -22.19 -6.67
CA ARG A 605 5.13 -22.67 -5.29
C ARG A 605 3.78 -23.31 -5.00
N HIS A 606 3.81 -24.33 -4.14
CA HIS A 606 2.63 -25.06 -3.69
C HIS A 606 1.83 -25.68 -4.85
N TRP A 607 2.53 -26.20 -5.86
CA TRP A 607 1.87 -26.89 -6.96
C TRP A 607 1.41 -28.28 -6.52
N LEU A 608 0.17 -28.62 -6.87
CA LEU A 608 -0.31 -29.99 -6.85
C LEU A 608 0.09 -30.65 -8.17
N LEU A 609 1.07 -31.54 -8.13
CA LEU A 609 1.51 -32.31 -9.29
C LEU A 609 0.99 -33.74 -9.22
N ARG A 610 0.58 -34.29 -10.37
CA ARG A 610 0.32 -35.71 -10.47
C ARG A 610 1.60 -36.50 -10.17
N ARG A 611 1.46 -37.53 -9.34
CA ARG A 611 2.60 -38.32 -8.85
C ARG A 611 3.36 -39.01 -9.97
N ASP A 612 2.67 -39.53 -10.98
CA ASP A 612 3.30 -40.15 -12.15
C ASP A 612 4.08 -39.14 -13.01
N VAL A 613 3.56 -37.93 -13.20
CA VAL A 613 4.23 -36.84 -13.93
C VAL A 613 5.51 -36.41 -13.21
N LEU A 614 5.46 -36.25 -11.89
CA LEU A 614 6.65 -35.92 -11.10
C LEU A 614 7.73 -37.02 -11.23
N VAL A 615 7.33 -38.29 -11.18
CA VAL A 615 8.25 -39.43 -11.33
C VAL A 615 8.83 -39.51 -12.74
N GLU A 616 8.01 -39.34 -13.78
CA GLU A 616 8.44 -39.33 -15.18
C GLU A 616 9.41 -38.18 -15.48
N ALA A 617 9.19 -37.01 -14.88
CA ALA A 617 10.12 -35.89 -14.96
C ALA A 617 11.47 -36.19 -14.30
N GLY A 618 11.57 -37.21 -13.43
CA GLY A 618 12.78 -37.59 -12.70
C GLY A 618 12.83 -37.06 -11.26
N GLY A 619 11.72 -36.56 -10.72
CA GLY A 619 11.66 -35.97 -9.38
C GLY A 619 12.33 -34.61 -9.26
N TYR A 620 12.48 -34.13 -8.03
CA TYR A 620 13.15 -32.86 -7.71
C TYR A 620 14.67 -32.96 -7.84
N SER A 621 15.33 -31.89 -8.29
CA SER A 621 16.80 -31.87 -8.42
C SER A 621 17.48 -31.29 -7.18
N ALA A 622 18.46 -32.03 -6.62
CA ALA A 622 19.26 -31.57 -5.49
C ALA A 622 20.21 -30.40 -5.83
N ASP A 623 20.43 -30.13 -7.12
CA ASP A 623 21.22 -28.97 -7.57
C ASP A 623 20.43 -27.64 -7.46
N PHE A 624 19.11 -27.73 -7.27
CA PHE A 624 18.19 -26.59 -7.29
C PHE A 624 17.35 -26.48 -6.00
N THR A 625 17.94 -26.71 -4.83
CA THR A 625 17.27 -26.66 -3.52
C THR A 625 16.52 -25.36 -3.21
N GLN A 626 16.93 -24.22 -3.77
CA GLN A 626 16.30 -22.92 -3.62
C GLN A 626 15.32 -22.59 -4.76
N ALA A 627 15.18 -23.45 -5.77
CA ALA A 627 14.30 -23.26 -6.93
C ALA A 627 13.60 -24.57 -7.33
N LEU A 628 13.29 -25.41 -6.34
CA LEU A 628 12.99 -26.82 -6.51
C LEU A 628 11.75 -27.07 -7.40
N GLU A 629 10.63 -26.42 -7.04
CA GLU A 629 9.38 -26.52 -7.80
C GLU A 629 9.51 -25.83 -9.16
N PHE A 630 10.14 -24.64 -9.21
CA PHE A 630 10.34 -23.91 -10.47
C PHE A 630 11.10 -24.73 -11.51
N GLU A 631 12.22 -25.33 -11.11
CA GLU A 631 13.04 -26.14 -11.99
C GLU A 631 12.32 -27.40 -12.49
N LEU A 632 11.54 -28.05 -11.62
CA LEU A 632 10.69 -29.20 -11.99
C LEU A 632 9.61 -28.78 -13.00
N LEU A 633 8.90 -27.67 -12.75
CA LEU A 633 7.84 -27.18 -13.63
C LEU A 633 8.36 -26.86 -15.04
N LEU A 634 9.56 -26.29 -15.15
CA LEU A 634 10.19 -26.06 -16.45
C LEU A 634 10.43 -27.37 -17.22
N ARG A 635 10.87 -28.45 -16.54
CA ARG A 635 10.98 -29.79 -17.17
C ARG A 635 9.63 -30.37 -17.56
N VAL A 636 8.61 -30.21 -16.72
CA VAL A 636 7.24 -30.66 -17.03
C VAL A 636 6.71 -29.95 -18.28
N ILE A 637 6.95 -28.63 -18.42
CA ILE A 637 6.59 -27.86 -19.61
C ILE A 637 7.37 -28.34 -20.84
N GLU A 638 8.66 -28.65 -20.70
CA GLU A 638 9.49 -29.18 -21.79
C GLU A 638 8.98 -30.53 -22.32
N GLN A 639 8.41 -31.38 -21.45
CA GLN A 639 7.93 -32.72 -21.81
C GLN A 639 6.48 -32.72 -22.30
N GLY A 640 5.59 -32.01 -21.60
CA GLY A 640 4.14 -32.10 -21.79
C GLY A 640 3.46 -30.85 -22.37
N GLY A 641 4.20 -29.75 -22.51
CA GLY A 641 3.67 -28.46 -22.94
C GLY A 641 2.79 -27.77 -21.89
N MET A 642 2.19 -26.65 -22.27
CA MET A 642 1.42 -25.79 -21.36
C MET A 642 0.01 -26.32 -21.05
N GLY A 643 -0.58 -27.15 -21.92
CA GLY A 643 -1.95 -27.65 -21.74
C GLY A 643 -2.14 -28.64 -20.59
N TRP A 644 -1.04 -29.03 -19.93
CA TRP A 644 -1.02 -29.87 -18.72
C TRP A 644 -1.28 -29.09 -17.44
N LEU A 645 -1.16 -27.77 -17.51
CA LEU A 645 -1.14 -26.87 -16.36
C LEU A 645 -2.50 -26.19 -16.21
N ALA A 646 -2.97 -26.08 -14.98
CA ALA A 646 -4.20 -25.39 -14.64
C ALA A 646 -3.99 -24.47 -13.43
N HIS A 647 -4.97 -23.60 -13.21
CA HIS A 647 -5.08 -22.77 -12.01
C HIS A 647 -6.38 -23.12 -11.28
N LEU A 648 -6.29 -23.22 -9.96
CA LEU A 648 -7.41 -23.35 -9.06
C LEU A 648 -7.64 -22.00 -8.39
N ASP A 649 -8.72 -21.29 -8.76
CA ASP A 649 -9.11 -19.99 -8.18
C ASP A 649 -9.63 -20.11 -6.72
N GLU A 650 -8.88 -20.78 -5.86
CA GLU A 650 -9.20 -20.96 -4.44
C GLU A 650 -7.91 -20.88 -3.64
N PRO A 651 -7.84 -20.06 -2.58
CA PRO A 651 -6.68 -20.06 -1.70
C PRO A 651 -6.51 -21.42 -1.03
N LEU A 652 -5.42 -22.12 -1.35
CA LEU A 652 -5.14 -23.44 -0.77
C LEU A 652 -4.45 -23.32 0.59
N LEU A 653 -3.58 -22.32 0.73
CA LEU A 653 -2.70 -22.13 1.89
C LEU A 653 -2.70 -20.67 2.37
N ILE A 654 -2.46 -20.51 3.67
CA ILE A 654 -1.93 -19.30 4.28
C ILE A 654 -0.46 -19.60 4.63
N CYS A 655 0.47 -18.95 3.94
CA CYS A 655 1.92 -19.18 4.06
C CYS A 655 2.66 -17.89 4.40
N ASP A 656 3.94 -17.96 4.72
CA ASP A 656 4.75 -16.75 4.90
C ASP A 656 5.14 -16.15 3.53
N ALA A 657 5.15 -14.82 3.46
CA ALA A 657 5.67 -14.11 2.28
C ALA A 657 7.18 -14.35 2.16
N LEU A 658 7.64 -14.78 0.98
CA LEU A 658 9.08 -14.92 0.75
C LEU A 658 9.76 -13.56 0.67
N PRO A 659 11.02 -13.46 1.12
CA PRO A 659 11.81 -12.25 0.94
C PRO A 659 12.05 -11.99 -0.55
N VAL A 660 12.08 -10.70 -0.92
CA VAL A 660 12.32 -10.25 -2.29
C VAL A 660 13.83 -10.21 -2.53
N GLU A 661 14.40 -11.36 -2.90
CA GLU A 661 15.85 -11.56 -3.08
C GLU A 661 16.18 -12.20 -4.43
N GLU A 662 17.36 -11.90 -4.96
CA GLU A 662 17.86 -12.59 -6.16
C GLU A 662 18.24 -14.04 -5.84
N ASN A 663 17.70 -14.96 -6.62
CA ASN A 663 17.97 -16.39 -6.48
C ASN A 663 18.80 -16.91 -7.68
N PRO A 664 20.10 -17.21 -7.51
CA PRO A 664 20.95 -17.67 -8.60
C PRO A 664 20.50 -19.00 -9.22
N GLN A 665 19.86 -19.87 -8.43
CA GLN A 665 19.39 -21.18 -8.91
C GLN A 665 18.17 -21.03 -9.81
N GLN A 666 17.25 -20.08 -9.54
CA GLN A 666 16.17 -19.74 -10.46
C GLN A 666 16.71 -19.28 -11.82
N ARG A 667 17.70 -18.38 -11.81
CA ARG A 667 18.35 -17.90 -13.05
C ARG A 667 19.00 -19.04 -13.83
N LEU A 668 19.67 -19.96 -13.13
CA LEU A 668 20.31 -21.12 -13.76
C LEU A 668 19.27 -22.07 -14.37
N ALA A 669 18.19 -22.37 -13.65
CA ALA A 669 17.11 -23.23 -14.12
C ALA A 669 16.45 -22.64 -15.38
N LEU A 670 16.15 -21.33 -15.35
CA LEU A 670 15.59 -20.62 -16.49
C LEU A 670 16.55 -20.58 -17.68
N THR A 671 17.84 -20.35 -17.45
CA THR A 671 18.86 -20.35 -18.53
C THR A 671 18.93 -21.73 -19.20
N ARG A 672 18.90 -22.81 -18.41
CA ARG A 672 18.88 -24.18 -18.93
C ARG A 672 17.61 -24.43 -19.76
N HIS A 673 16.45 -24.06 -19.24
CA HIS A 673 15.17 -24.19 -19.94
C HIS A 673 15.19 -23.49 -21.30
N LEU A 674 15.63 -22.24 -21.34
CA LEU A 674 15.73 -21.46 -22.57
C LEU A 674 16.71 -22.10 -23.58
N SER A 675 17.84 -22.63 -23.10
CA SER A 675 18.78 -23.39 -23.92
C SER A 675 18.17 -24.67 -24.49
N ASN A 676 17.40 -25.42 -23.70
CA ASN A 676 16.70 -26.64 -24.15
C ASN A 676 15.66 -26.32 -25.24
N ARG A 677 15.04 -25.14 -25.17
CA ARG A 677 14.13 -24.61 -26.21
C ARG A 677 14.85 -24.03 -27.44
N GLY A 678 16.19 -24.04 -27.45
CA GLY A 678 17.01 -23.60 -28.59
C GLY A 678 17.41 -22.12 -28.57
N TYR A 679 17.12 -21.38 -27.50
CA TYR A 679 17.48 -19.96 -27.38
C TYR A 679 18.87 -19.75 -26.80
N LYS A 680 19.58 -18.73 -27.29
CA LYS A 680 20.82 -18.20 -26.69
C LYS A 680 20.51 -16.99 -25.81
N ALA A 681 19.46 -17.11 -25.01
CA ALA A 681 18.87 -16.02 -24.28
C ALA A 681 19.79 -15.50 -23.15
N GLN A 682 19.57 -14.24 -22.76
CA GLN A 682 20.12 -13.65 -21.57
C GLN A 682 19.01 -13.41 -20.55
N VAL A 683 19.21 -13.90 -19.33
CA VAL A 683 18.32 -13.66 -18.18
C VAL A 683 18.89 -12.50 -17.36
N ILE A 684 18.09 -11.44 -17.20
CA ILE A 684 18.48 -10.17 -16.59
C ILE A 684 17.60 -9.92 -15.37
N ALA A 685 18.20 -9.61 -14.22
CA ALA A 685 17.43 -9.17 -13.05
C ALA A 685 16.86 -7.77 -13.28
N THR A 686 15.55 -7.61 -13.10
CA THR A 686 14.86 -6.30 -13.19
C THR A 686 14.80 -5.61 -11.84
N THR A 687 14.40 -6.37 -10.83
CA THR A 687 14.46 -6.06 -9.40
C THR A 687 14.82 -7.37 -8.68
N PRO A 688 15.23 -7.34 -7.40
CA PRO A 688 15.52 -8.58 -6.69
C PRO A 688 14.34 -9.57 -6.79
N GLY A 689 14.63 -10.81 -7.17
CA GLY A 689 13.65 -11.89 -7.32
C GLY A 689 12.82 -11.88 -8.62
N THR A 690 13.04 -10.94 -9.54
CA THR A 690 12.34 -10.92 -10.84
C THR A 690 13.28 -10.95 -12.04
N TRP A 691 12.83 -11.59 -13.12
CA TRP A 691 13.64 -11.89 -14.30
C TRP A 691 13.00 -11.35 -15.59
N ARG A 692 13.84 -10.71 -16.41
CA ARG A 692 13.53 -10.37 -17.81
C ARG A 692 14.36 -11.22 -18.74
N ILE A 693 13.75 -11.66 -19.84
CA ILE A 693 14.39 -12.50 -20.85
C ILE A 693 14.64 -11.70 -22.12
N ASP A 694 15.90 -11.56 -22.51
CA ASP A 694 16.29 -11.19 -23.86
C ASP A 694 16.60 -12.47 -24.63
N TYR A 695 15.74 -12.86 -25.56
CA TYR A 695 15.86 -14.11 -26.32
C TYR A 695 17.04 -14.11 -27.30
N ARG A 696 17.61 -12.92 -27.58
CA ARG A 696 18.76 -12.73 -28.50
C ARG A 696 18.57 -13.39 -29.85
N HIS A 697 17.39 -13.19 -30.44
CA HIS A 697 17.11 -13.63 -31.80
C HIS A 697 18.19 -13.12 -32.75
N THR A 698 18.62 -13.96 -33.69
CA THR A 698 19.63 -13.58 -34.70
C THR A 698 18.99 -12.95 -35.94
N GLN A 699 17.76 -13.34 -36.26
CA GLN A 699 17.01 -12.81 -37.39
C GLN A 699 16.55 -11.37 -37.12
N ARG A 700 16.43 -10.59 -38.19
CA ARG A 700 15.97 -9.20 -38.16
C ARG A 700 14.89 -9.01 -39.24
N PRO A 701 13.68 -9.53 -39.00
CA PRO A 701 12.61 -9.54 -40.00
C PRO A 701 12.16 -8.12 -40.36
N MET A 702 11.59 -7.97 -41.56
CA MET A 702 10.98 -6.69 -41.96
C MET A 702 9.71 -6.44 -41.13
N VAL A 703 9.56 -5.22 -40.61
CA VAL A 703 8.38 -4.77 -39.85
C VAL A 703 7.63 -3.69 -40.63
N SER A 704 6.34 -3.87 -40.84
CA SER A 704 5.47 -2.85 -41.44
C SER A 704 4.63 -2.17 -40.36
N VAL A 705 4.88 -0.88 -40.12
CA VAL A 705 4.05 -0.05 -39.23
C VAL A 705 2.88 0.52 -40.02
N LEU A 706 1.66 0.15 -39.66
CA LEU A 706 0.43 0.58 -40.33
C LEU A 706 -0.19 1.75 -39.55
N LEU A 707 -0.41 2.87 -40.23
CA LEU A 707 -1.03 4.08 -39.68
C LEU A 707 -2.28 4.42 -40.50
N ALA A 708 -3.42 4.59 -39.84
CA ALA A 708 -4.64 5.09 -40.47
C ALA A 708 -4.65 6.62 -40.52
N SER A 709 -5.09 7.16 -41.65
CA SER A 709 -5.23 8.60 -41.89
C SER A 709 -6.70 8.94 -42.21
N ASP A 710 -7.36 9.64 -41.30
CA ASP A 710 -8.76 10.08 -41.38
C ASP A 710 -8.86 11.61 -41.17
N ASP A 711 -8.15 12.40 -42.00
CA ASP A 711 -8.04 13.87 -41.87
C ASP A 711 -7.51 14.36 -40.49
N ASN A 712 -6.70 13.54 -39.83
CA ASN A 712 -6.14 13.74 -38.48
C ASN A 712 -4.69 14.28 -38.50
N LEU A 713 -4.45 15.31 -39.32
CA LEU A 713 -3.10 15.80 -39.67
C LEU A 713 -2.18 16.02 -38.46
N ALA A 714 -2.66 16.72 -37.42
CA ALA A 714 -1.82 17.08 -36.27
C ALA A 714 -1.37 15.87 -35.44
N ASP A 715 -2.25 14.88 -35.25
CA ASP A 715 -1.93 13.64 -34.54
C ASP A 715 -0.96 12.80 -35.35
N LEU A 716 -1.27 12.58 -36.64
CA LEU A 716 -0.44 11.77 -37.52
C LEU A 716 0.96 12.37 -37.71
N GLN A 717 1.09 13.70 -37.75
CA GLN A 717 2.40 14.38 -37.75
C GLN A 717 3.23 14.05 -36.51
N ARG A 718 2.63 14.15 -35.31
CA ARG A 718 3.32 13.82 -34.05
C ARG A 718 3.71 12.35 -34.01
N CYS A 719 2.79 11.46 -34.38
CA CYS A 719 3.02 10.03 -34.40
C CYS A 719 4.16 9.66 -35.37
N LEU A 720 4.08 10.10 -36.62
CA LEU A 720 5.10 9.83 -37.65
C LEU A 720 6.46 10.39 -37.25
N ALA A 721 6.51 11.60 -36.69
CA ALA A 721 7.74 12.18 -36.17
C ALA A 721 8.32 11.32 -35.03
N SER A 722 7.48 10.86 -34.09
CA SER A 722 7.93 10.00 -32.99
C SER A 722 8.52 8.67 -33.49
N VAL A 723 7.89 8.04 -34.49
CA VAL A 723 8.36 6.79 -35.11
C VAL A 723 9.67 7.03 -35.85
N THR A 724 9.71 7.99 -36.77
CA THR A 724 10.87 8.21 -37.65
C THR A 724 12.09 8.72 -36.90
N LEU A 725 11.92 9.58 -35.88
CA LEU A 725 13.04 10.17 -35.13
C LEU A 725 13.59 9.25 -34.04
N ARG A 726 12.77 8.37 -33.46
CA ARG A 726 13.19 7.54 -32.31
C ARG A 726 13.57 6.11 -32.68
N THR A 727 12.99 5.55 -33.74
CA THR A 727 13.20 4.12 -34.08
C THR A 727 14.64 3.84 -34.52
N ARG A 728 15.34 2.99 -33.76
CA ARG A 728 16.69 2.51 -34.11
C ARG A 728 16.69 1.27 -35.00
N TYR A 729 15.61 0.50 -34.99
CA TYR A 729 15.50 -0.69 -35.82
C TYR A 729 15.68 -0.35 -37.30
N VAL A 730 16.40 -1.20 -38.04
CA VAL A 730 16.80 -0.87 -39.42
C VAL A 730 15.81 -1.42 -40.44
N SER A 731 15.23 -2.59 -40.20
CA SER A 731 14.38 -3.31 -41.15
C SER A 731 12.90 -2.97 -40.92
N TYR A 732 12.50 -1.72 -41.15
CA TYR A 732 11.09 -1.34 -41.08
C TYR A 732 10.66 -0.41 -42.21
N GLU A 733 9.36 -0.45 -42.51
CA GLU A 733 8.65 0.54 -43.31
C GLU A 733 7.43 1.07 -42.54
N VAL A 734 6.96 2.25 -42.93
CA VAL A 734 5.73 2.86 -42.43
C VAL A 734 4.76 3.00 -43.60
N LEU A 735 3.58 2.38 -43.49
CA LEU A 735 2.50 2.51 -44.47
C LEU A 735 1.40 3.37 -43.86
N ILE A 736 1.22 4.56 -44.40
CA ILE A 736 0.11 5.44 -44.06
C ILE A 736 -1.04 5.10 -45.02
N ALA A 737 -2.11 4.52 -44.50
CA ALA A 737 -3.33 4.25 -45.22
C ALA A 737 -4.24 5.48 -45.18
N ASP A 738 -4.23 6.24 -46.26
CA ASP A 738 -5.07 7.42 -46.49
C ASP A 738 -6.49 7.01 -46.85
N ASN A 739 -7.43 7.28 -45.93
CA ASN A 739 -8.84 6.94 -46.05
C ASN A 739 -9.61 7.97 -46.87
N HIS A 740 -9.15 8.21 -48.10
CA HIS A 740 -9.77 9.18 -49.01
C HIS A 740 -9.86 10.60 -48.39
N SER A 741 -8.74 11.11 -47.84
CA SER A 741 -8.66 12.43 -47.21
C SER A 741 -9.17 13.54 -48.15
N GLN A 742 -9.99 14.44 -47.61
CA GLN A 742 -10.56 15.56 -48.36
C GLN A 742 -9.83 16.88 -48.09
N SER A 743 -9.05 16.94 -47.00
CA SER A 743 -8.31 18.14 -46.61
C SER A 743 -7.12 18.41 -47.56
N PRO A 744 -7.06 19.60 -48.20
CA PRO A 744 -5.92 19.96 -49.06
C PRO A 744 -4.58 19.91 -48.32
N ASP A 745 -4.54 20.38 -47.07
CA ASP A 745 -3.34 20.39 -46.24
C ASP A 745 -2.86 18.97 -45.95
N MET A 746 -3.80 18.04 -45.71
CA MET A 746 -3.51 16.63 -45.47
C MET A 746 -2.93 15.97 -46.72
N VAL A 747 -3.57 16.17 -47.87
CA VAL A 747 -3.14 15.61 -49.15
C VAL A 747 -1.75 16.13 -49.52
N GLU A 748 -1.51 17.43 -49.38
CA GLU A 748 -0.20 18.04 -49.64
C GLU A 748 0.86 17.49 -48.67
N TRP A 749 0.54 17.38 -47.38
CA TRP A 749 1.46 16.84 -46.39
C TRP A 749 1.83 15.38 -46.66
N LEU A 750 0.84 14.53 -46.96
CA LEU A 750 1.03 13.11 -47.30
C LEU A 750 1.93 12.94 -48.53
N ALA A 751 1.72 13.74 -49.58
CA ALA A 751 2.56 13.71 -50.78
C ALA A 751 4.04 14.01 -50.48
N ARG A 752 4.32 14.86 -49.48
CA ARG A 752 5.69 15.16 -49.04
C ARG A 752 6.32 14.04 -48.22
N GLN A 753 5.53 13.22 -47.54
CA GLN A 753 6.01 12.11 -46.70
C GLN A 753 6.42 10.88 -47.50
N GLU A 754 6.00 10.75 -48.77
CA GLU A 754 6.23 9.58 -49.62
C GLU A 754 7.71 9.43 -50.06
N LYS A 755 8.61 9.20 -49.09
CA LYS A 755 10.07 9.15 -49.25
C LYS A 755 10.69 8.16 -48.25
N GLY A 756 11.79 7.54 -48.67
CA GLY A 756 12.58 6.68 -47.79
C GLY A 756 11.79 5.46 -47.31
N ARG A 757 11.52 5.40 -46.00
CA ARG A 757 10.82 4.28 -45.35
C ARG A 757 9.30 4.46 -45.28
N VAL A 758 8.77 5.62 -45.69
CA VAL A 758 7.36 5.95 -45.57
C VAL A 758 6.68 5.81 -46.95
N ARG A 759 5.57 5.07 -46.98
CA ARG A 759 4.72 4.86 -48.16
C ARG A 759 3.29 5.27 -47.82
N VAL A 760 2.61 5.91 -48.77
CA VAL A 760 1.20 6.29 -48.62
C VAL A 760 0.35 5.40 -49.52
N ILE A 761 -0.64 4.73 -48.95
CA ILE A 761 -1.64 3.93 -49.65
C ILE A 761 -2.93 4.74 -49.68
N ARG A 762 -3.42 5.09 -50.87
CA ARG A 762 -4.63 5.90 -51.03
C ARG A 762 -5.80 4.99 -51.41
N THR A 763 -6.94 5.16 -50.74
CA THR A 763 -8.19 4.48 -51.11
C THR A 763 -9.02 5.34 -52.06
N GLU A 764 -9.75 4.69 -52.98
CA GLU A 764 -10.65 5.39 -53.92
C GLU A 764 -11.92 5.92 -53.22
N GLN A 765 -12.29 5.32 -52.10
CA GLN A 765 -13.44 5.68 -51.27
C GLN A 765 -13.09 5.51 -49.79
N ARG A 766 -13.89 6.13 -48.91
CA ARG A 766 -13.78 5.88 -47.47
C ARG A 766 -14.14 4.44 -47.14
N LEU A 767 -13.31 3.83 -46.30
CA LEU A 767 -13.47 2.50 -45.73
C LEU A 767 -13.62 2.62 -44.22
N SER A 768 -14.12 1.57 -43.58
CA SER A 768 -14.03 1.43 -42.13
C SER A 768 -12.59 1.26 -41.68
N LYS A 769 -12.31 1.53 -40.40
CA LYS A 769 -10.95 1.37 -39.82
C LYS A 769 -10.38 -0.03 -40.08
N ALA A 770 -11.17 -1.08 -39.82
CA ALA A 770 -10.75 -2.47 -40.05
C ALA A 770 -10.41 -2.73 -41.53
N ALA A 771 -11.29 -2.33 -42.45
CA ALA A 771 -11.08 -2.53 -43.88
C ALA A 771 -9.89 -1.74 -44.43
N LEU A 772 -9.65 -0.53 -43.92
CA LEU A 772 -8.50 0.29 -44.27
C LEU A 772 -7.18 -0.38 -43.85
N LEU A 773 -7.10 -0.90 -42.63
CA LEU A 773 -5.91 -1.60 -42.12
C LEU A 773 -5.69 -2.95 -42.83
N ASN A 774 -6.74 -3.70 -43.12
CA ASN A 774 -6.66 -4.92 -43.94
C ASN A 774 -6.18 -4.60 -45.37
N ALA A 775 -6.63 -3.49 -45.97
CA ALA A 775 -6.15 -3.02 -47.26
C ALA A 775 -4.66 -2.64 -47.21
N ALA A 776 -4.22 -2.01 -46.12
CA ALA A 776 -2.82 -1.67 -45.89
C ALA A 776 -1.95 -2.93 -45.75
N ARG A 777 -2.42 -3.94 -45.01
CA ARG A 777 -1.77 -5.26 -44.90
C ARG A 777 -1.49 -5.87 -46.27
N ARG A 778 -2.45 -5.85 -47.20
CA ARG A 778 -2.25 -6.41 -48.56
C ARG A 778 -1.07 -5.80 -49.34
N GLN A 779 -0.59 -4.61 -48.96
CA GLN A 779 0.53 -3.93 -49.59
C GLN A 779 1.79 -3.84 -48.72
N ALA A 780 1.70 -4.33 -47.48
CA ALA A 780 2.78 -4.39 -46.52
C ALA A 780 3.78 -5.49 -46.90
N LYS A 781 5.08 -5.20 -46.76
CA LYS A 781 6.19 -6.13 -47.06
C LYS A 781 6.75 -6.80 -45.80
N GLY A 782 6.32 -6.36 -44.63
CA GLY A 782 6.75 -6.87 -43.34
C GLY A 782 6.23 -8.28 -43.09
N GLU A 783 7.10 -9.09 -42.50
CA GLU A 783 6.74 -10.37 -41.88
C GLU A 783 5.97 -10.13 -40.57
N TYR A 784 6.27 -9.03 -39.90
CA TYR A 784 5.54 -8.54 -38.74
C TYR A 784 4.84 -7.22 -39.05
N LEU A 785 3.64 -7.06 -38.50
CA LEU A 785 2.82 -5.89 -38.64
C LEU A 785 2.74 -5.19 -37.29
N VAL A 786 2.86 -3.87 -37.27
CA VAL A 786 2.49 -3.06 -36.12
C VAL A 786 1.25 -2.26 -36.49
N LEU A 787 0.14 -2.52 -35.83
CA LEU A 787 -1.01 -1.62 -35.82
C LEU A 787 -0.69 -0.50 -34.83
N LEU A 788 -0.62 0.74 -35.31
CA LEU A 788 -0.27 1.90 -34.51
C LEU A 788 -1.37 2.95 -34.65
N SER A 789 -1.90 3.41 -33.51
CA SER A 789 -2.84 4.53 -33.52
C SER A 789 -2.13 5.82 -33.96
N PRO A 790 -2.76 6.66 -34.80
CA PRO A 790 -2.21 7.97 -35.16
C PRO A 790 -2.09 8.92 -33.96
N HIS A 791 -2.73 8.62 -32.83
CA HIS A 791 -2.61 9.39 -31.58
C HIS A 791 -1.44 8.94 -30.69
N SER A 792 -0.69 7.92 -31.10
CA SER A 792 0.40 7.34 -30.32
C SER A 792 1.72 8.08 -30.52
N GLU A 793 2.43 8.35 -29.42
CA GLU A 793 3.80 8.89 -29.46
C GLU A 793 4.77 7.88 -28.82
N ILE A 794 5.74 7.39 -29.61
CA ILE A 794 6.72 6.41 -29.15
C ILE A 794 7.69 7.06 -28.14
N VAL A 795 7.95 6.38 -27.02
CA VAL A 795 8.89 6.87 -26.00
C VAL A 795 10.30 6.35 -26.24
N GLY A 796 10.48 5.03 -26.30
CA GLY A 796 11.78 4.37 -26.33
C GLY A 796 12.32 4.10 -27.74
N PRO A 797 13.63 4.20 -27.98
CA PRO A 797 14.20 4.03 -29.32
C PRO A 797 14.28 2.57 -29.81
N ASN A 798 14.29 1.61 -28.89
CA ASN A 798 14.40 0.17 -29.17
C ASN A 798 13.03 -0.55 -29.17
N TRP A 799 11.94 0.19 -29.38
CA TRP A 799 10.60 -0.33 -29.20
C TRP A 799 10.27 -1.50 -30.15
N ILE A 800 10.68 -1.43 -31.42
CA ILE A 800 10.50 -2.55 -32.37
C ILE A 800 11.31 -3.78 -31.94
N ASP A 801 12.57 -3.60 -31.51
CA ASP A 801 13.39 -4.70 -31.01
C ASP A 801 12.74 -5.38 -29.79
N ALA A 802 12.15 -4.60 -28.88
CA ALA A 802 11.47 -5.11 -27.70
C ALA A 802 10.16 -5.85 -28.04
N LEU A 803 9.37 -5.35 -29.01
CA LEU A 803 8.19 -6.08 -29.51
C LEU A 803 8.60 -7.40 -30.18
N LEU A 804 9.63 -7.37 -31.05
CA LEU A 804 10.14 -8.57 -31.73
C LEU A 804 10.75 -9.59 -30.77
N ASN A 805 11.36 -9.15 -29.67
CA ASN A 805 11.88 -10.05 -28.64
C ASN A 805 10.82 -11.07 -28.19
N GLN A 806 9.57 -10.61 -28.05
CA GLN A 806 8.43 -11.47 -27.71
C GLN A 806 7.75 -12.07 -28.95
N ALA A 807 7.51 -11.29 -30.01
CA ALA A 807 6.71 -11.72 -31.17
C ALA A 807 7.37 -12.84 -32.00
N MET A 808 8.69 -12.99 -31.90
CA MET A 808 9.45 -14.06 -32.58
C MET A 808 9.40 -15.41 -31.86
N ARG A 809 8.76 -15.49 -30.68
CA ARG A 809 8.50 -16.77 -30.03
C ARG A 809 7.41 -17.53 -30.80
N PRO A 810 7.58 -18.83 -31.09
CA PRO A 810 6.62 -19.59 -31.88
C PRO A 810 5.20 -19.56 -31.30
N GLU A 811 5.07 -19.62 -29.98
CA GLU A 811 3.80 -19.62 -29.25
C GLU A 811 3.12 -18.24 -29.15
N VAL A 812 3.78 -17.14 -29.54
CA VAL A 812 3.21 -15.78 -29.41
C VAL A 812 2.57 -15.34 -30.72
N GLY A 813 1.30 -14.94 -30.63
CA GLY A 813 0.53 -14.41 -31.76
C GLY A 813 0.59 -12.88 -31.84
N VAL A 814 0.46 -12.22 -30.69
CA VAL A 814 0.34 -10.76 -30.58
C VAL A 814 1.20 -10.23 -29.43
N VAL A 815 1.76 -9.02 -29.61
CA VAL A 815 2.48 -8.29 -28.57
C VAL A 815 1.95 -6.85 -28.44
N GLY A 816 1.51 -6.47 -27.25
CA GLY A 816 1.05 -5.11 -26.92
C GLY A 816 2.05 -4.31 -26.08
N ALA A 817 1.92 -2.98 -26.12
CA ALA A 817 2.76 -2.05 -25.37
C ALA A 817 2.11 -1.51 -24.07
N LYS A 818 2.94 -0.96 -23.17
CA LYS A 818 2.50 -0.14 -22.03
C LYS A 818 2.09 1.25 -22.51
N LEU A 819 0.84 1.64 -22.27
CA LEU A 819 0.34 2.96 -22.60
C LEU A 819 0.42 3.89 -21.38
N LEU A 820 0.87 5.12 -21.62
CA LEU A 820 0.99 6.17 -20.62
C LEU A 820 0.17 7.40 -21.03
N ASP A 821 -0.45 8.07 -20.07
CA ASP A 821 -0.99 9.41 -20.27
C ASP A 821 0.15 10.47 -20.32
N ARG A 822 -0.20 11.72 -20.63
CA ARG A 822 0.79 12.82 -20.67
C ARG A 822 1.29 13.25 -19.28
N GLN A 823 0.62 12.81 -18.22
CA GLN A 823 0.97 13.07 -16.84
C GLN A 823 1.98 12.03 -16.30
N GLY A 824 2.22 10.95 -17.04
CA GLY A 824 3.14 9.88 -16.67
C GLY A 824 2.50 8.77 -15.85
N ASN A 825 1.17 8.66 -15.86
CA ASN A 825 0.46 7.51 -15.31
C ASN A 825 0.21 6.48 -16.41
N VAL A 826 0.03 5.23 -16.02
CA VAL A 826 -0.43 4.15 -16.88
C VAL A 826 -1.86 4.46 -17.31
N SER A 827 -2.08 4.59 -18.62
CA SER A 827 -3.42 4.67 -19.18
C SER A 827 -3.97 3.28 -19.52
N GLN A 828 -3.11 2.35 -19.91
CA GLN A 828 -3.47 0.96 -20.18
C GLN A 828 -2.24 0.04 -20.14
N ALA A 829 -2.37 -1.10 -19.44
CA ALA A 829 -1.36 -2.16 -19.37
C ALA A 829 -1.92 -3.52 -19.78
N GLY A 830 -2.56 -3.59 -20.95
CA GLY A 830 -3.39 -4.72 -21.37
C GLY A 830 -4.88 -4.49 -21.09
N LEU A 831 -5.73 -5.39 -21.58
CA LEU A 831 -7.18 -5.31 -21.46
C LEU A 831 -7.72 -6.51 -20.68
N ILE A 832 -8.66 -6.24 -19.77
CA ILE A 832 -9.41 -7.24 -19.01
C ILE A 832 -10.85 -7.28 -19.52
N LEU A 833 -11.35 -8.46 -19.84
CA LEU A 833 -12.74 -8.69 -20.22
C LEU A 833 -13.62 -8.75 -18.96
N GLY A 834 -14.83 -8.19 -19.05
CA GLY A 834 -15.78 -8.06 -17.94
C GLY A 834 -15.51 -6.90 -16.97
N LEU A 835 -14.33 -6.28 -17.01
CA LEU A 835 -13.99 -5.15 -16.12
C LEU A 835 -14.92 -3.96 -16.41
N ASN A 836 -15.59 -3.47 -15.36
CA ASN A 836 -16.65 -2.47 -15.38
C ASN A 836 -17.79 -2.80 -16.38
N GLY A 837 -18.09 -4.08 -16.58
CA GLY A 837 -19.19 -4.56 -17.42
C GLY A 837 -18.88 -4.62 -18.92
N GLY A 838 -17.64 -4.38 -19.33
CA GLY A 838 -17.21 -4.38 -20.73
C GLY A 838 -15.77 -4.86 -20.89
N VAL A 839 -14.99 -4.19 -21.74
CA VAL A 839 -13.54 -4.34 -21.79
C VAL A 839 -12.95 -3.20 -20.95
N GLY A 840 -11.97 -3.46 -20.10
CA GLY A 840 -11.40 -2.44 -19.22
C GLY A 840 -9.86 -2.38 -19.26
N PRO A 841 -9.26 -1.19 -19.13
CA PRO A 841 -7.81 -1.03 -19.14
C PRO A 841 -7.19 -1.49 -17.80
N ALA A 842 -6.29 -2.47 -17.85
CA ALA A 842 -5.59 -2.92 -16.66
C ALA A 842 -4.68 -1.81 -16.10
N PHE A 843 -4.68 -1.63 -14.77
CA PHE A 843 -3.82 -0.71 -14.02
C PHE A 843 -3.93 0.77 -14.41
N ALA A 844 -5.06 1.22 -14.96
CA ALA A 844 -5.27 2.62 -15.29
C ALA A 844 -5.16 3.53 -14.04
N GLY A 845 -4.34 4.58 -14.14
CA GLY A 845 -4.08 5.55 -13.08
C GLY A 845 -2.90 5.23 -12.16
N GLU A 846 -2.25 4.07 -12.32
CA GLU A 846 -1.01 3.75 -11.60
C GLU A 846 0.18 4.58 -12.12
N ALA A 847 1.18 4.87 -11.30
CA ALA A 847 2.39 5.56 -11.76
C ALA A 847 3.16 4.70 -12.78
N LYS A 848 3.88 5.33 -13.73
CA LYS A 848 4.65 4.61 -14.77
C LYS A 848 5.65 3.57 -14.23
N ASP A 849 6.17 3.77 -13.02
CA ASP A 849 7.17 2.96 -12.33
C ASP A 849 6.59 2.14 -11.17
N ALA A 850 5.26 2.16 -10.98
CA ALA A 850 4.59 1.29 -10.03
C ALA A 850 4.84 -0.18 -10.38
N ALA A 851 5.04 -1.02 -9.36
CA ALA A 851 5.20 -2.46 -9.54
C ALA A 851 3.90 -3.13 -10.00
N GLY A 852 2.75 -2.58 -9.59
CA GLY A 852 1.43 -3.17 -9.82
C GLY A 852 1.20 -4.42 -8.96
N TYR A 853 -0.05 -4.87 -8.92
CA TYR A 853 -0.45 -6.10 -8.24
C TYR A 853 0.38 -7.29 -8.76
N LEU A 854 1.01 -8.05 -7.85
CA LEU A 854 1.91 -9.17 -8.15
C LEU A 854 3.06 -8.83 -9.11
N HIS A 855 3.56 -7.58 -9.10
CA HIS A 855 4.63 -7.08 -9.98
C HIS A 855 4.30 -7.09 -11.48
N ARG A 856 3.01 -7.22 -11.83
CA ARG A 856 2.55 -7.35 -13.22
C ARG A 856 2.90 -6.14 -14.09
N LEU A 857 3.11 -4.93 -13.54
CA LEU A 857 3.52 -3.76 -14.33
C LEU A 857 5.02 -3.74 -14.71
N LEU A 858 5.83 -4.63 -14.14
CA LEU A 858 7.27 -4.73 -14.37
C LEU A 858 7.65 -5.86 -15.33
N LEU A 859 6.77 -6.85 -15.50
CA LEU A 859 7.06 -8.12 -16.15
C LEU A 859 6.28 -8.29 -17.46
N ASP A 860 6.89 -8.96 -18.42
CA ASP A 860 6.17 -9.49 -19.58
C ASP A 860 5.11 -10.48 -19.08
N GLN A 861 3.91 -10.44 -19.66
CA GLN A 861 2.80 -11.30 -19.24
C GLN A 861 1.78 -11.49 -20.37
N SER A 862 1.07 -12.61 -20.35
CA SER A 862 -0.06 -12.84 -21.23
C SER A 862 -1.35 -12.16 -20.73
N TYR A 863 -2.14 -11.60 -21.65
CA TYR A 863 -3.49 -11.05 -21.45
C TYR A 863 -4.48 -11.72 -22.41
N SER A 864 -5.79 -11.48 -22.25
CA SER A 864 -6.78 -11.90 -23.26
C SER A 864 -6.78 -10.98 -24.48
N ALA A 865 -6.51 -9.68 -24.28
CA ALA A 865 -6.40 -8.71 -25.36
C ALA A 865 -5.44 -7.56 -25.03
N VAL A 866 -4.94 -6.92 -26.09
CA VAL A 866 -4.16 -5.68 -26.07
C VAL A 866 -4.69 -4.73 -27.14
N SER A 867 -4.46 -3.42 -27.00
CA SER A 867 -5.05 -2.42 -27.89
C SER A 867 -4.22 -2.17 -29.16
N ASP A 868 -4.92 -1.89 -30.26
CA ASP A 868 -4.32 -1.35 -31.50
C ASP A 868 -3.69 0.05 -31.39
N ALA A 869 -3.70 0.66 -30.19
CA ALA A 869 -2.88 1.83 -29.90
C ALA A 869 -1.40 1.57 -30.20
N CYS A 870 -0.91 0.36 -29.91
CA CYS A 870 0.37 -0.17 -30.38
C CYS A 870 0.38 -1.70 -30.16
N LEU A 871 0.16 -2.44 -31.25
CA LEU A 871 0.05 -3.90 -31.27
C LEU A 871 0.90 -4.47 -32.40
N MET A 872 1.79 -5.42 -32.09
CA MET A 872 2.54 -6.19 -33.10
C MET A 872 1.93 -7.58 -33.29
N VAL A 873 1.77 -8.01 -34.53
CA VAL A 873 1.24 -9.34 -34.89
C VAL A 873 2.05 -9.91 -36.05
N ARG A 874 2.21 -11.24 -36.07
CA ARG A 874 2.86 -11.94 -37.20
C ARG A 874 1.93 -11.91 -38.41
N GLY A 875 2.43 -11.48 -39.56
CA GLY A 875 1.64 -11.29 -40.77
C GLY A 875 0.92 -12.57 -41.22
N GLU A 876 1.61 -13.72 -41.17
CA GLU A 876 1.01 -15.02 -41.50
C GLU A 876 -0.15 -15.39 -40.58
N LEU A 877 -0.05 -15.09 -39.29
CA LEU A 877 -1.12 -15.37 -38.32
C LEU A 877 -2.30 -14.42 -38.48
N PHE A 878 -2.02 -13.14 -38.75
CA PHE A 878 -3.04 -12.14 -39.07
C PHE A 878 -3.87 -12.58 -40.28
N ASP A 879 -3.21 -13.04 -41.35
CA ASP A 879 -3.88 -13.51 -42.56
C ASP A 879 -4.64 -14.83 -42.29
N ALA A 880 -4.08 -15.75 -41.49
CA ALA A 880 -4.68 -17.05 -41.19
C ALA A 880 -6.02 -16.96 -40.41
N VAL A 881 -6.18 -15.95 -39.56
CA VAL A 881 -7.44 -15.70 -38.83
C VAL A 881 -8.41 -14.77 -39.58
N GLY A 882 -8.09 -14.41 -40.82
CA GLY A 882 -8.91 -13.55 -41.68
C GLY A 882 -8.80 -12.05 -41.39
N GLY A 883 -7.74 -11.62 -40.70
CA GLY A 883 -7.50 -10.20 -40.37
C GLY A 883 -8.52 -9.60 -39.40
N LEU A 884 -8.66 -8.26 -39.48
CA LEU A 884 -9.66 -7.52 -38.69
C LEU A 884 -11.06 -7.75 -39.28
N ASP A 885 -12.07 -7.86 -38.41
CA ASP A 885 -13.46 -8.05 -38.83
C ASP A 885 -14.02 -6.76 -39.45
N GLU A 886 -14.31 -6.80 -40.76
CA GLU A 886 -14.80 -5.64 -41.53
C GLU A 886 -16.32 -5.44 -41.45
N ALA A 887 -17.05 -6.32 -40.73
CA ALA A 887 -18.50 -6.32 -40.70
C ALA A 887 -19.05 -5.90 -39.33
N GLN A 888 -18.88 -6.76 -38.32
CA GLN A 888 -19.47 -6.56 -37.00
C GLN A 888 -18.62 -5.64 -36.11
N PHE A 889 -17.30 -5.65 -36.30
CA PHE A 889 -16.34 -4.85 -35.49
C PHE A 889 -15.57 -3.83 -36.33
N ALA A 890 -16.18 -3.38 -37.44
CA ALA A 890 -15.51 -2.58 -38.47
C ALA A 890 -14.87 -1.28 -37.93
N GLU A 891 -15.51 -0.64 -36.94
CA GLU A 891 -15.07 0.63 -36.33
C GLU A 891 -14.53 0.48 -34.90
N ALA A 892 -14.98 -0.53 -34.15
CA ALA A 892 -14.66 -0.70 -32.73
C ALA A 892 -14.42 -2.18 -32.37
N PHE A 893 -13.48 -2.42 -31.46
CA PHE A 893 -13.13 -3.75 -30.90
C PHE A 893 -12.57 -4.80 -31.88
N ALA A 894 -12.21 -4.43 -33.12
CA ALA A 894 -11.57 -5.35 -34.06
C ALA A 894 -10.24 -5.91 -33.53
N ASP A 895 -9.51 -5.12 -32.74
CA ASP A 895 -8.26 -5.48 -32.08
C ASP A 895 -8.46 -6.52 -30.97
N VAL A 896 -9.52 -6.36 -30.18
CA VAL A 896 -9.94 -7.34 -29.16
C VAL A 896 -10.39 -8.64 -29.83
N ASP A 897 -11.23 -8.58 -30.87
CA ASP A 897 -11.66 -9.75 -31.63
C ASP A 897 -10.48 -10.50 -32.28
N LEU A 898 -9.50 -9.78 -32.82
CA LEU A 898 -8.27 -10.37 -33.37
C LEU A 898 -7.47 -11.12 -32.30
N CYS A 899 -7.28 -10.51 -31.12
CA CYS A 899 -6.60 -11.16 -30.00
C CYS A 899 -7.32 -12.44 -29.59
N LEU A 900 -8.65 -12.41 -29.51
CA LEU A 900 -9.47 -13.56 -29.10
C LEU A 900 -9.48 -14.68 -30.15
N LYS A 901 -9.51 -14.35 -31.46
CA LYS A 901 -9.32 -15.34 -32.53
C LYS A 901 -7.98 -16.07 -32.40
N LEU A 902 -6.90 -15.32 -32.18
CA LEU A 902 -5.56 -15.90 -32.03
C LEU A 902 -5.40 -16.69 -30.72
N GLY A 903 -6.01 -16.22 -29.62
CA GLY A 903 -6.08 -16.93 -28.36
C GLY A 903 -6.82 -18.27 -28.49
N GLN A 904 -7.97 -18.28 -29.16
CA GLN A 904 -8.73 -19.50 -29.46
C GLN A 904 -7.93 -20.50 -30.33
N ALA A 905 -7.06 -19.99 -31.21
CA ALA A 905 -6.13 -20.81 -31.99
C ALA A 905 -4.90 -21.31 -31.20
N GLY A 906 -4.81 -20.99 -29.90
CA GLY A 906 -3.75 -21.46 -29.00
C GLY A 906 -2.51 -20.57 -28.92
N TYR A 907 -2.55 -19.36 -29.50
CA TYR A 907 -1.44 -18.40 -29.40
C TYR A 907 -1.55 -17.51 -28.16
N LEU A 908 -0.39 -17.15 -27.61
CA LEU A 908 -0.29 -16.20 -26.50
C LEU A 908 -0.43 -14.76 -27.02
N ILE A 909 -1.16 -13.95 -26.26
CA ILE A 909 -1.26 -12.50 -26.44
C ILE A 909 -0.43 -11.86 -25.34
N VAL A 910 0.79 -11.47 -25.65
CA VAL A 910 1.76 -10.97 -24.68
C VAL A 910 1.68 -9.45 -24.58
N TRP A 911 1.78 -8.92 -23.38
CA TRP A 911 2.01 -7.51 -23.12
C TRP A 911 3.43 -7.32 -22.60
N THR A 912 4.14 -6.32 -23.10
CA THR A 912 5.50 -6.00 -22.65
C THR A 912 5.60 -4.60 -22.01
N PRO A 913 6.14 -4.49 -20.78
CA PRO A 913 6.40 -3.19 -20.16
C PRO A 913 7.62 -2.48 -20.76
N GLN A 914 8.40 -3.18 -21.60
CA GLN A 914 9.62 -2.65 -22.22
C GLN A 914 9.34 -1.63 -23.33
N VAL A 915 8.09 -1.57 -23.80
CA VAL A 915 7.64 -0.64 -24.82
C VAL A 915 6.65 0.33 -24.19
N GLN A 916 7.01 1.61 -24.16
CA GLN A 916 6.16 2.68 -23.64
C GLN A 916 5.69 3.58 -24.78
N VAL A 917 4.39 3.85 -24.80
CA VAL A 917 3.73 4.69 -25.79
C VAL A 917 2.85 5.70 -25.06
N ILE A 918 2.99 6.98 -25.38
CA ILE A 918 2.07 8.01 -24.87
C ILE A 918 0.78 7.92 -25.69
N HIS A 919 -0.32 7.58 -25.03
CA HIS A 919 -1.65 7.43 -25.61
C HIS A 919 -2.71 7.53 -24.50
N PRO A 920 -3.87 8.17 -24.72
CA PRO A 920 -4.91 8.32 -23.68
C PRO A 920 -5.51 6.98 -23.22
N GLY A 921 -5.38 5.91 -24.01
CA GLY A 921 -5.89 4.58 -23.65
C GLY A 921 -7.42 4.49 -23.58
N SER A 922 -8.13 5.47 -24.16
CA SER A 922 -9.59 5.50 -24.21
C SER A 922 -10.14 4.36 -25.05
N LEU A 923 -11.11 3.64 -24.51
CA LEU A 923 -11.85 2.61 -25.23
C LEU A 923 -12.99 3.22 -26.06
N PRO A 924 -13.39 2.59 -27.17
CA PRO A 924 -14.53 3.04 -27.97
C PRO A 924 -15.84 3.02 -27.17
N ASP A 925 -16.64 4.08 -27.29
CA ASP A 925 -18.03 4.11 -26.79
C ASP A 925 -18.96 3.53 -27.86
N ALA A 926 -19.04 2.19 -27.90
CA ALA A 926 -19.72 1.42 -28.94
C ALA A 926 -20.54 0.27 -28.31
N PRO A 927 -21.71 0.57 -27.69
CA PRO A 927 -22.43 -0.41 -26.89
C PRO A 927 -23.01 -1.58 -27.71
N ALA A 928 -23.38 -1.35 -28.98
CA ALA A 928 -23.91 -2.41 -29.84
C ALA A 928 -22.81 -3.41 -30.23
N GLU A 929 -21.64 -2.91 -30.58
CA GLU A 929 -20.44 -3.68 -30.90
C GLU A 929 -19.90 -4.41 -29.66
N LEU A 930 -19.94 -3.77 -28.49
CA LEU A 930 -19.59 -4.43 -27.23
C LEU A 930 -20.53 -5.59 -26.92
N ALA A 931 -21.85 -5.40 -27.05
CA ALA A 931 -22.82 -6.48 -26.84
C ALA A 931 -22.64 -7.63 -27.85
N ALA A 932 -22.33 -7.29 -29.09
CA ALA A 932 -21.96 -8.26 -30.12
C ALA A 932 -20.68 -9.04 -29.77
N LEU A 933 -19.65 -8.36 -29.26
CA LEU A 933 -18.40 -8.95 -28.83
C LEU A 933 -18.61 -9.89 -27.64
N GLN A 934 -19.40 -9.47 -26.65
CA GLN A 934 -19.79 -10.28 -25.50
C GLN A 934 -20.59 -11.52 -25.93
N ALA A 935 -21.52 -11.38 -26.86
CA ALA A 935 -22.28 -12.51 -27.38
C ALA A 935 -21.40 -13.50 -28.15
N LYS A 936 -20.45 -13.00 -28.96
CA LYS A 936 -19.52 -13.83 -29.74
C LYS A 936 -18.52 -14.56 -28.86
N TRP A 937 -18.04 -13.91 -27.80
CA TRP A 937 -16.98 -14.40 -26.90
C TRP A 937 -17.48 -14.58 -25.46
N ALA A 938 -18.68 -15.11 -25.29
CA ALA A 938 -19.35 -15.21 -23.99
C ALA A 938 -18.50 -15.90 -22.92
N ASP A 939 -17.84 -17.01 -23.28
CA ASP A 939 -16.99 -17.77 -22.35
C ASP A 939 -15.77 -16.95 -21.87
N ALA A 940 -15.14 -16.19 -22.77
CA ALA A 940 -13.99 -15.36 -22.44
C ALA A 940 -14.37 -14.16 -21.54
N PHE A 941 -15.57 -13.61 -21.70
CA PHE A 941 -16.10 -12.57 -20.81
C PHE A 941 -16.56 -13.12 -19.46
N ALA A 942 -17.08 -14.36 -19.43
CA ALA A 942 -17.45 -15.03 -18.20
C ALA A 942 -16.20 -15.41 -17.37
N HIS A 943 -15.11 -15.79 -18.05
CA HIS A 943 -13.88 -16.24 -17.40
C HIS A 943 -12.63 -15.80 -18.17
N ASP A 944 -12.19 -14.57 -17.93
CA ASP A 944 -10.95 -14.05 -18.48
C ASP A 944 -9.73 -14.68 -17.78
N MET A 945 -8.97 -15.52 -18.48
CA MET A 945 -7.78 -16.18 -17.94
C MET A 945 -6.68 -15.22 -17.45
N ALA A 946 -6.68 -13.97 -17.91
CA ALA A 946 -5.73 -12.95 -17.46
C ALA A 946 -6.12 -12.31 -16.11
N TYR A 947 -7.31 -12.61 -15.60
CA TYR A 947 -7.89 -12.02 -14.40
C TYR A 947 -8.47 -13.07 -13.45
N ASN A 948 -8.06 -13.02 -12.18
CA ASN A 948 -8.59 -13.93 -11.18
C ASN A 948 -10.04 -13.55 -10.83
N LYS A 949 -10.96 -14.52 -10.84
CA LYS A 949 -12.39 -14.29 -10.59
C LYS A 949 -12.72 -13.81 -9.17
N ASN A 950 -11.82 -14.01 -8.21
CA ASN A 950 -11.96 -13.56 -6.83
C ASN A 950 -11.58 -12.07 -6.66
N LEU A 951 -11.09 -11.41 -7.71
CA LEU A 951 -10.82 -9.97 -7.72
C LEU A 951 -12.05 -9.22 -8.24
N ALA A 952 -12.31 -8.03 -7.69
CA ALA A 952 -13.44 -7.21 -8.10
C ALA A 952 -13.33 -6.81 -9.57
N LEU A 953 -14.39 -7.02 -10.35
CA LEU A 953 -14.52 -6.51 -11.73
C LEU A 953 -15.07 -5.08 -11.78
N THR A 954 -15.16 -4.37 -10.65
CA THR A 954 -15.66 -3.00 -10.57
C THR A 954 -14.59 -2.03 -10.07
N GLY A 955 -14.66 -0.78 -10.51
CA GLY A 955 -13.72 0.26 -10.11
C GLY A 955 -12.36 0.08 -10.78
N LYS A 956 -11.28 0.09 -9.99
CA LYS A 956 -9.90 -0.02 -10.48
C LYS A 956 -9.45 -1.46 -10.78
N GLY A 957 -10.21 -2.47 -10.34
CA GLY A 957 -9.78 -3.87 -10.36
C GLY A 957 -8.60 -4.15 -9.42
N PHE A 958 -8.11 -5.40 -9.44
CA PHE A 958 -6.96 -5.89 -8.65
C PHE A 958 -7.07 -5.69 -7.14
N VAL A 959 -8.31 -5.61 -6.64
CA VAL A 959 -8.66 -5.64 -5.23
C VAL A 959 -9.55 -6.85 -4.98
N LEU A 960 -9.49 -7.40 -3.77
CA LEU A 960 -10.34 -8.52 -3.38
C LEU A 960 -11.82 -8.19 -3.61
N GLY A 961 -12.55 -9.13 -4.22
CA GLY A 961 -13.99 -9.03 -4.40
C GLY A 961 -14.75 -9.09 -3.06
N GLU A 962 -16.05 -8.82 -3.10
CA GLU A 962 -16.90 -8.90 -1.92
C GLU A 962 -16.98 -10.34 -1.38
N PRO A 963 -17.12 -10.54 -0.05
CA PRO A 963 -17.34 -11.86 0.53
C PRO A 963 -18.64 -12.50 -0.01
N SER A 964 -18.54 -13.69 -0.59
CA SER A 964 -19.70 -14.43 -1.12
C SER A 964 -19.69 -15.90 -0.69
N ALA A 965 -20.80 -16.37 -0.10
CA ALA A 965 -20.98 -17.75 0.33
C ALA A 965 -21.33 -18.73 -0.83
N SER A 966 -21.61 -18.19 -2.03
CA SER A 966 -22.37 -18.88 -3.09
C SER A 966 -21.64 -19.98 -3.85
N SER A 967 -20.31 -20.13 -3.69
CA SER A 967 -19.56 -21.02 -4.59
C SER A 967 -19.98 -22.49 -4.44
N TRP A 968 -20.13 -23.04 -3.23
CA TRP A 968 -20.29 -24.49 -3.06
C TRP A 968 -21.53 -25.10 -3.73
N ALA A 969 -22.66 -24.39 -3.74
CA ALA A 969 -23.88 -24.86 -4.39
C ALA A 969 -23.76 -24.86 -5.92
N GLU A 970 -23.14 -23.83 -6.49
CA GLU A 970 -22.87 -23.73 -7.94
C GLU A 970 -21.92 -24.82 -8.43
N LEU A 971 -21.02 -25.29 -7.56
CA LEU A 971 -20.04 -26.32 -7.89
C LEU A 971 -20.60 -27.74 -7.81
N LEU A 972 -21.71 -27.91 -7.10
CA LEU A 972 -22.46 -29.16 -7.02
C LEU A 972 -23.49 -29.28 -8.14
N ALA A 973 -24.00 -28.15 -8.65
CA ALA A 973 -24.87 -28.04 -9.82
C ALA A 973 -24.13 -28.42 -11.11
#